data_AF-A0A9E1YMT1-F1
#
_entry.id   AF-A0A9E1YMT1-F1
#
_cell.length_a   1.000
_cell.length_b   1.000
_cell.length_c   1.000
_cell.angle_alpha   90.00
_cell.angle_beta   90.00
_cell.angle_gamma   90.00
#
_symmetry.space_group_name_H-M   'P 1'
#
loop_
_entity.id
_entity.type
_entity.pdbx_description
1 polymer ?
#
loop_
_entity_poly.entity_id
_entity_poly.type
_entity_poly.pdbx_seq_one_letter_code
_entity_poly.pdbx_strand_id
1 'polypeptide(L)'
;MQVVKFGGSSISNAQNIENVLKILKNYNNQTIVVFSAFDGITDLLIEAGKLASKQDKNYLYKYSLIKDRHIQICKSLFDLKDQSKILSYVQQNLNNLESILEGIFNLKEFSNKSSETISGFGELMSYYIIGELGKSRGLDFEIKDSREIITTKLQKFKNSQIDFELTNKKWNKYIVNSKKRFIIMQGYVATDNYGNNVTLGRGGSDYTASIIASICNADNLDIWTDVSGIFTANPMIVKQAISIDSLSYQEAMELSHFGAKVIYPPTIQPVMNKNIAINIKNTFKPYECGTKISDKNNSNPNIVKGISHIQDISLLTLEGSGMIGSPGFSKRLFEVLSNENINIIMITQASSEHSICIGIKGSDSKYAKLIIDEEFNFEINNNIIKPIKVESNLAIIALVGDRMKNHQGISGKMFSVLGFNNINVKAISQGASERNITAVINERDIKKALNTLHEKFFEKNIKQLNLFITGVGNVGKKLLKQISKQKDFLENKLKLQIKIAGISNSKKMTFNSNGIEINKWLTELENGGTADSNQFIHKSKELNLRNSIFIDNTASNIIASKYENYLRNSISVVTCNKIACADSYSNYQKLKDLAQQYSASFLFETNVGAGLPIIDTLNNLVASGDKIISIQAVLSGSLNYIFNNF
;
A
#
# COMPACT_ATOMS: atom_id res chain seq x y z
N MET A 1 -14.04 13.93 28.35
CA MET A 1 -15.00 13.90 27.21
C MET A 1 -14.38 13.07 26.11
N GLN A 2 -15.17 12.37 25.30
CA GLN A 2 -14.65 11.58 24.19
C GLN A 2 -15.09 12.17 22.85
N VAL A 3 -14.27 12.00 21.81
CA VAL A 3 -14.66 12.36 20.44
C VAL A 3 -14.62 11.13 19.57
N VAL A 4 -15.68 10.93 18.79
CA VAL A 4 -15.86 9.77 17.95
C VAL A 4 -16.19 10.25 16.53
N LYS A 5 -15.60 9.63 15.52
CA LYS A 5 -15.90 9.93 14.11
C LYS A 5 -16.34 8.67 13.40
N PHE A 6 -17.37 8.76 12.57
CA PHE A 6 -17.80 7.69 11.66
C PHE A 6 -17.60 8.12 10.20
N GLY A 7 -16.88 7.32 9.42
CA GLY A 7 -16.67 7.55 7.98
C GLY A 7 -17.89 7.16 7.13
N GLY A 8 -17.90 7.58 5.86
CA GLY A 8 -19.04 7.35 4.96
C GLY A 8 -19.41 5.87 4.78
N SER A 9 -18.42 4.98 4.71
CA SER A 9 -18.65 3.52 4.66
C SER A 9 -19.38 3.00 5.90
N SER A 10 -19.13 3.60 7.08
CA SER A 10 -19.78 3.24 8.34
C SER A 10 -21.25 3.66 8.41
N ILE A 11 -21.69 4.56 7.55
CA ILE A 11 -23.05 5.09 7.50
C ILE A 11 -23.67 4.96 6.09
N SER A 12 -23.18 4.02 5.29
CA SER A 12 -23.56 3.89 3.88
C SER A 12 -25.02 3.47 3.63
N ASN A 13 -25.68 2.88 4.62
CA ASN A 13 -27.06 2.43 4.54
C ASN A 13 -27.72 2.39 5.93
N ALA A 14 -29.04 2.16 5.95
CA ALA A 14 -29.84 2.11 7.17
C ALA A 14 -29.31 1.10 8.22
N GLN A 15 -28.96 -0.12 7.79
CA GLN A 15 -28.44 -1.16 8.69
C GLN A 15 -27.11 -0.74 9.34
N ASN A 16 -26.24 -0.07 8.60
CA ASN A 16 -24.97 0.41 9.10
C ASN A 16 -25.16 1.56 10.10
N ILE A 17 -26.08 2.49 9.82
CA ILE A 17 -26.44 3.57 10.74
C ILE A 17 -26.99 3.00 12.06
N GLU A 18 -27.81 1.96 12.02
CA GLU A 18 -28.29 1.26 13.23
C GLU A 18 -27.13 0.64 14.04
N ASN A 19 -26.16 0.04 13.36
CA ASN A 19 -24.97 -0.51 14.01
C ASN A 19 -24.14 0.60 14.67
N VAL A 20 -24.04 1.77 14.05
CA VAL A 20 -23.40 2.95 14.64
C VAL A 20 -24.12 3.40 15.92
N LEU A 21 -25.45 3.47 15.92
CA LEU A 21 -26.21 3.80 17.13
C LEU A 21 -26.00 2.78 18.25
N LYS A 22 -25.85 1.49 17.92
CA LYS A 22 -25.49 0.44 18.90
C LYS A 22 -24.09 0.64 19.47
N ILE A 23 -23.12 1.01 18.64
CA ILE A 23 -21.75 1.32 19.09
C ILE A 23 -21.77 2.51 20.06
N LEU A 24 -22.52 3.57 19.73
CA LEU A 24 -22.62 4.76 20.57
C LEU A 24 -23.19 4.47 21.96
N LYS A 25 -24.11 3.51 22.11
CA LYS A 25 -24.65 3.11 23.42
C LYS A 25 -23.58 2.67 24.43
N ASN A 26 -22.44 2.18 23.95
CA ASN A 26 -21.33 1.73 24.81
C ASN A 26 -20.51 2.89 25.40
N TYR A 27 -20.71 4.14 24.96
CA TYR A 27 -20.00 5.31 25.47
C TYR A 27 -20.78 5.95 26.61
N ASN A 28 -20.33 5.77 27.86
CA ASN A 28 -21.06 6.24 29.05
C ASN A 28 -20.89 7.73 29.35
N ASN A 29 -19.78 8.33 28.91
CA ASN A 29 -19.47 9.73 29.16
C ASN A 29 -20.01 10.65 28.05
N GLN A 30 -20.01 11.95 28.32
CA GLN A 30 -20.33 12.95 27.29
C GLN A 30 -19.39 12.78 26.10
N THR A 31 -19.98 12.58 24.93
CA THR A 31 -19.29 12.17 23.70
C THR A 31 -19.71 13.07 22.53
N ILE A 32 -18.73 13.61 21.81
CA ILE A 32 -18.97 14.36 20.57
C ILE A 32 -18.84 13.39 19.41
N VAL A 33 -19.83 13.36 18.53
CA VAL A 33 -19.89 12.43 17.40
C VAL A 33 -19.84 13.22 16.10
N VAL A 34 -18.86 12.93 15.26
CA VAL A 34 -18.66 13.56 13.95
C VAL A 34 -19.04 12.59 12.84
N PHE A 35 -19.93 13.00 11.94
CA PHE A 35 -20.33 12.20 10.79
C PHE A 35 -19.79 12.77 9.47
N SER A 36 -19.26 11.90 8.62
CA SER A 36 -19.05 12.20 7.19
C SER A 36 -20.37 12.18 6.41
N ALA A 37 -20.35 12.54 5.12
CA ALA A 37 -21.43 12.23 4.21
C ALA A 37 -21.64 10.71 4.04
N PHE A 38 -22.81 10.30 3.57
CA PHE A 38 -23.04 8.92 3.15
C PHE A 38 -22.08 8.51 2.02
N ASP A 39 -21.75 7.23 1.98
CA ASP A 39 -20.74 6.70 1.06
C ASP A 39 -20.97 7.10 -0.41
N GLY A 40 -19.92 7.62 -1.04
CA GLY A 40 -19.92 8.11 -2.43
C GLY A 40 -20.72 9.40 -2.72
N ILE A 41 -21.40 10.00 -1.75
CA ILE A 41 -22.19 11.23 -1.99
C ILE A 41 -21.29 12.44 -2.31
N THR A 42 -20.18 12.63 -1.60
CA THR A 42 -19.25 13.75 -1.85
C THR A 42 -18.68 13.70 -3.27
N ASP A 43 -18.33 12.52 -3.77
CA ASP A 43 -17.83 12.34 -5.14
C ASP A 43 -18.92 12.65 -6.17
N LEU A 44 -20.16 12.18 -5.94
CA LEU A 44 -21.30 12.50 -6.81
C LEU A 44 -21.61 14.00 -6.84
N LEU A 45 -21.50 14.70 -5.71
CA LEU A 45 -21.69 16.14 -5.60
C LEU A 45 -20.66 16.91 -6.44
N ILE A 46 -19.38 16.55 -6.31
CA ILE A 46 -18.29 17.17 -7.08
C ILE A 46 -18.43 16.85 -8.59
N GLU A 47 -18.80 15.62 -8.94
CA GLU A 47 -19.02 15.21 -10.32
C GLU A 47 -20.20 15.96 -10.94
N ALA A 48 -21.31 16.12 -10.23
CA ALA A 48 -22.46 16.90 -10.68
C ALA A 48 -22.07 18.35 -10.96
N GLY A 49 -21.28 18.99 -10.09
CA GLY A 49 -20.78 20.35 -10.31
C GLY A 49 -19.90 20.48 -11.56
N LYS A 50 -19.00 19.51 -11.79
CA LYS A 50 -18.12 19.46 -12.98
C LYS A 50 -18.90 19.23 -14.29
N LEU A 51 -19.95 18.41 -14.24
CA LEU A 51 -20.82 18.17 -15.41
C LEU A 51 -21.67 19.41 -15.71
N ALA A 52 -22.23 20.03 -14.67
CA ALA A 52 -22.99 21.27 -14.79
C ALA A 52 -22.15 22.36 -15.46
N SER A 53 -20.89 22.58 -15.05
CA SER A 53 -20.05 23.63 -15.65
C SER A 53 -19.70 23.38 -17.12
N LYS A 54 -19.79 22.13 -17.58
CA LYS A 54 -19.60 21.75 -18.99
C LYS A 54 -20.92 21.79 -19.79
N GLN A 55 -22.02 22.23 -19.17
CA GLN A 55 -23.38 22.15 -19.69
C GLN A 55 -23.81 20.73 -20.08
N ASP A 56 -23.24 19.71 -19.43
CA ASP A 56 -23.68 18.34 -19.63
C ASP A 56 -24.89 18.05 -18.75
N LYS A 57 -26.06 17.86 -19.36
CA LYS A 57 -27.33 17.54 -18.68
C LYS A 57 -27.28 16.27 -17.83
N ASN A 58 -26.26 15.42 -17.98
CA ASN A 58 -26.02 14.28 -17.09
C ASN A 58 -25.84 14.68 -15.62
N TYR A 59 -25.57 15.95 -15.31
CA TYR A 59 -25.57 16.42 -13.92
C TYR A 59 -26.92 16.18 -13.20
N LEU A 60 -28.05 16.24 -13.93
CA LEU A 60 -29.38 15.97 -13.39
C LEU A 60 -29.54 14.51 -12.97
N TYR A 61 -28.95 13.58 -13.73
CA TYR A 61 -28.91 12.17 -13.34
C TYR A 61 -28.12 11.97 -12.05
N LYS A 62 -26.96 12.64 -11.91
CA LYS A 62 -26.17 12.60 -10.67
C LYS A 62 -26.93 13.20 -9.49
N TYR A 63 -27.63 14.30 -9.69
CA TYR A 63 -28.52 14.91 -8.69
C TYR A 63 -29.65 13.94 -8.27
N SER A 64 -30.31 13.26 -9.22
CA SER A 64 -31.34 12.25 -8.91
C SER A 64 -30.77 11.13 -8.04
N LEU A 65 -29.58 10.60 -8.36
CA LEU A 65 -28.94 9.57 -7.54
C LEU A 65 -28.67 10.04 -6.10
N ILE A 66 -28.24 11.29 -5.92
CA ILE A 66 -28.03 11.89 -4.59
C ILE A 66 -29.37 11.96 -3.86
N LYS A 67 -30.41 12.51 -4.51
CA LYS A 67 -31.76 12.64 -3.96
C LYS A 67 -32.35 11.30 -3.54
N ASP A 68 -32.33 10.31 -4.44
CA ASP A 68 -32.92 8.99 -4.22
C ASP A 68 -32.25 8.27 -3.05
N ARG A 69 -30.91 8.33 -2.96
CA ARG A 69 -30.17 7.73 -1.83
C ARG A 69 -30.61 8.31 -0.48
N HIS A 70 -30.68 9.64 -0.35
CA HIS A 70 -31.07 10.28 0.91
C HIS A 70 -32.53 9.97 1.27
N ILE A 71 -33.44 10.05 0.30
CA ILE A 71 -34.86 9.75 0.52
C ILE A 71 -35.05 8.28 0.91
N GLN A 72 -34.36 7.34 0.26
CA GLN A 72 -34.45 5.92 0.58
C GLN A 72 -33.91 5.60 1.98
N ILE A 73 -32.80 6.23 2.38
CA ILE A 73 -32.27 6.11 3.75
C ILE A 73 -33.29 6.64 4.78
N CYS A 74 -33.87 7.81 4.55
CA CYS A 74 -34.91 8.35 5.45
C CYS A 74 -36.13 7.42 5.54
N LYS A 75 -36.63 6.93 4.41
CA LYS A 75 -37.79 6.02 4.38
C LYS A 75 -37.55 4.68 5.07
N SER A 76 -36.32 4.19 5.06
CA SER A 76 -35.96 2.91 5.69
C SER A 76 -35.66 3.02 7.18
N LEU A 77 -35.27 4.20 7.68
CA LEU A 77 -34.88 4.42 9.07
C LEU A 77 -36.00 4.89 9.99
N PHE A 78 -36.99 5.62 9.45
CA PHE A 78 -38.03 6.29 10.22
C PHE A 78 -39.42 5.74 9.92
N ASP A 79 -40.28 5.71 10.93
CA ASP A 79 -41.71 5.42 10.76
C ASP A 79 -42.41 6.56 10.01
N LEU A 80 -43.51 6.25 9.30
CA LEU A 80 -44.26 7.21 8.48
C LEU A 80 -44.64 8.51 9.22
N LYS A 81 -44.92 8.43 10.52
CA LYS A 81 -45.29 9.56 11.38
C LYS A 81 -44.15 10.58 11.57
N ASP A 82 -42.90 10.11 11.59
CA ASP A 82 -41.72 10.94 11.87
C ASP A 82 -41.01 11.39 10.58
N GLN A 83 -41.29 10.71 9.46
CA GLN A 83 -40.67 10.98 8.16
C GLN A 83 -40.90 12.40 7.64
N SER A 84 -42.05 13.01 7.89
CA SER A 84 -42.46 14.28 7.28
C SER A 84 -41.48 15.43 7.55
N LYS A 85 -41.09 15.61 8.81
CA LYS A 85 -40.14 16.65 9.25
C LYS A 85 -38.76 16.47 8.62
N ILE A 86 -38.27 15.23 8.61
CA ILE A 86 -36.91 14.90 8.14
C ILE A 86 -36.83 15.01 6.62
N LEU A 87 -37.84 14.47 5.91
CA LEU A 87 -37.93 14.59 4.46
C LEU A 87 -38.07 16.05 4.03
N SER A 88 -38.79 16.89 4.79
CA SER A 88 -38.86 18.33 4.53
C SER A 88 -37.49 19.00 4.60
N TYR A 89 -36.70 18.72 5.66
CA TYR A 89 -35.33 19.24 5.77
C TYR A 89 -34.42 18.76 4.63
N VAL A 90 -34.47 17.47 4.31
CA VAL A 90 -33.67 16.89 3.22
C VAL A 90 -34.07 17.50 1.88
N GLN A 91 -35.37 17.62 1.61
CA GLN A 91 -35.87 18.20 0.36
C GLN A 91 -35.48 19.68 0.21
N GLN A 92 -35.50 20.46 1.30
CA GLN A 92 -35.04 21.85 1.26
C GLN A 92 -33.55 21.95 0.88
N ASN A 93 -32.70 21.10 1.45
CA ASN A 93 -31.28 21.06 1.10
C ASN A 93 -31.06 20.59 -0.35
N LEU A 94 -31.83 19.61 -0.83
CA LEU A 94 -31.77 19.15 -2.22
C LEU A 94 -32.21 20.24 -3.20
N ASN A 95 -33.27 20.99 -2.90
CA ASN A 95 -33.71 22.10 -3.75
C ASN A 95 -32.62 23.20 -3.82
N ASN A 96 -31.98 23.52 -2.68
CA ASN A 96 -30.88 24.48 -2.66
C ASN A 96 -29.69 24.00 -3.51
N LEU A 97 -29.35 22.71 -3.41
CA LEU A 97 -28.30 22.09 -4.24
C LEU A 97 -28.65 22.19 -5.72
N GLU A 98 -29.89 21.89 -6.10
CA GLU A 98 -30.38 21.97 -7.48
C GLU A 98 -30.25 23.40 -8.03
N SER A 99 -30.68 24.42 -7.29
CA SER A 99 -30.53 25.82 -7.69
C SER A 99 -29.06 26.23 -7.88
N ILE A 100 -28.14 25.74 -7.05
CA ILE A 100 -26.70 26.02 -7.21
C ILE A 100 -26.16 25.32 -8.47
N LEU A 101 -26.55 24.08 -8.73
CA LEU A 101 -26.14 23.33 -9.92
C LEU A 101 -26.68 23.98 -11.21
N GLU A 102 -27.93 24.46 -11.20
CA GLU A 102 -28.50 25.25 -12.30
C GLU A 102 -27.72 26.55 -12.53
N GLY A 103 -27.35 27.25 -11.44
CA GLY A 103 -26.48 28.43 -11.52
C GLY A 103 -25.15 28.12 -12.20
N ILE A 104 -24.49 27.03 -11.81
CA ILE A 104 -23.23 26.57 -12.43
C ILE A 104 -23.42 26.20 -13.90
N PHE A 105 -24.53 25.55 -14.23
CA PHE A 105 -24.89 25.19 -15.62
C PHE A 105 -25.06 26.41 -16.51
N ASN A 106 -25.72 27.44 -15.99
CA ASN A 106 -25.96 28.68 -16.71
C ASN A 106 -24.69 29.53 -16.86
N LEU A 107 -23.87 29.59 -15.80
CA LEU A 107 -22.63 30.38 -15.78
C LEU A 107 -21.44 29.68 -16.45
N LYS A 108 -21.50 28.35 -16.64
CA LYS A 108 -20.38 27.52 -17.15
C LYS A 108 -19.12 27.58 -16.28
N GLU A 109 -19.28 27.89 -15.01
CA GLU A 109 -18.17 28.12 -14.10
C GLU A 109 -18.33 27.29 -12.83
N PHE A 110 -17.32 26.46 -12.52
CA PHE A 110 -17.21 25.73 -11.27
C PHE A 110 -15.96 26.16 -10.51
N SER A 111 -16.09 27.29 -9.81
CA SER A 111 -15.03 27.82 -8.96
C SER A 111 -14.75 26.93 -7.75
N ASN A 112 -13.60 27.12 -7.10
CA ASN A 112 -13.27 26.44 -5.84
C ASN A 112 -14.35 26.71 -4.77
N LYS A 113 -14.86 27.93 -4.68
CA LYS A 113 -15.92 28.31 -3.73
C LYS A 113 -17.21 27.53 -3.99
N SER A 114 -17.59 27.37 -5.26
CA SER A 114 -18.75 26.57 -5.66
C SER A 114 -18.55 25.09 -5.31
N SER A 115 -17.35 24.57 -5.52
CA SER A 115 -16.98 23.19 -5.18
C SER A 115 -17.06 22.92 -3.68
N GLU A 116 -16.51 23.81 -2.85
CA GLU A 116 -16.59 23.71 -1.39
C GLU A 116 -18.04 23.76 -0.88
N THR A 117 -18.85 24.65 -1.46
CA THR A 117 -20.26 24.78 -1.07
C THR A 117 -21.05 23.52 -1.42
N ILE A 118 -20.90 23.00 -2.64
CA ILE A 118 -21.63 21.81 -3.11
C ILE A 118 -21.21 20.57 -2.34
N SER A 119 -19.91 20.34 -2.17
CA SER A 119 -19.39 19.13 -1.53
C SER A 119 -19.82 19.01 -0.05
N GLY A 120 -20.04 20.13 0.64
CA GLY A 120 -20.49 20.14 2.04
C GLY A 120 -21.95 19.70 2.27
N PHE A 121 -22.79 19.63 1.23
CA PHE A 121 -24.20 19.23 1.38
C PHE A 121 -24.37 17.79 1.89
N GLY A 122 -23.44 16.89 1.57
CA GLY A 122 -23.50 15.50 2.02
C GLY A 122 -23.44 15.39 3.55
N GLU A 123 -22.49 16.07 4.17
CA GLU A 123 -22.32 16.16 5.62
C GLU A 123 -23.49 16.87 6.29
N LEU A 124 -24.00 17.96 5.70
CA LEU A 124 -25.15 18.71 6.22
C LEU A 124 -26.44 17.87 6.28
N MET A 125 -26.67 16.98 5.32
CA MET A 125 -27.85 16.11 5.35
C MET A 125 -27.64 14.92 6.28
N SER A 126 -26.50 14.23 6.18
CA SER A 126 -26.24 12.98 6.92
C SER A 126 -26.24 13.16 8.44
N TYR A 127 -25.56 14.17 8.99
CA TYR A 127 -25.51 14.36 10.44
C TYR A 127 -26.88 14.67 11.04
N TYR A 128 -27.73 15.41 10.31
CA TYR A 128 -29.07 15.78 10.75
C TYR A 128 -29.99 14.56 10.75
N ILE A 129 -29.97 13.77 9.67
CA ILE A 129 -30.73 12.52 9.57
C ILE A 129 -30.35 11.57 10.71
N ILE A 130 -29.06 11.34 10.94
CA ILE A 130 -28.59 10.44 12.01
C ILE A 130 -28.89 11.02 13.40
N GLY A 131 -28.77 12.34 13.56
CA GLY A 131 -29.07 13.05 14.79
C GLY A 131 -30.53 12.89 15.23
N GLU A 132 -31.48 13.10 14.32
CA GLU A 132 -32.91 12.92 14.61
C GLU A 132 -33.26 11.43 14.81
N LEU A 133 -32.59 10.51 14.11
CA LEU A 133 -32.75 9.06 14.33
C LEU A 133 -32.32 8.67 15.75
N GLY A 134 -31.17 9.17 16.22
CA GLY A 134 -30.71 8.89 17.57
C GLY A 134 -31.72 9.32 18.63
N LYS A 135 -32.33 10.51 18.45
CA LYS A 135 -33.41 11.00 19.31
C LYS A 135 -34.64 10.09 19.26
N SER A 136 -35.09 9.67 18.07
CA SER A 136 -36.25 8.78 17.94
C SER A 136 -36.01 7.39 18.55
N ARG A 137 -34.74 6.95 18.61
CA ARG A 137 -34.31 5.71 19.29
C ARG A 137 -33.98 5.89 20.77
N GLY A 138 -34.34 7.03 21.36
CA GLY A 138 -34.24 7.30 22.80
C GLY A 138 -32.83 7.63 23.29
N LEU A 139 -31.91 7.99 22.40
CA LEU A 139 -30.59 8.48 22.80
C LEU A 139 -30.65 9.97 23.14
N ASP A 140 -29.89 10.37 24.16
CA ASP A 140 -29.81 11.75 24.63
C ASP A 140 -28.91 12.61 23.72
N PHE A 141 -29.41 12.87 22.51
CA PHE A 141 -28.70 13.54 21.41
C PHE A 141 -29.00 15.04 21.35
N GLU A 142 -27.95 15.83 21.17
CA GLU A 142 -28.00 17.22 20.70
C GLU A 142 -27.45 17.28 19.27
N ILE A 143 -28.06 18.08 18.39
CA ILE A 143 -27.53 18.31 17.04
C ILE A 143 -26.90 19.71 17.05
N LYS A 144 -25.63 19.81 16.66
CA LYS A 144 -24.90 21.07 16.62
C LYS A 144 -24.18 21.22 15.28
N ASP A 145 -24.43 22.33 14.61
CA ASP A 145 -23.75 22.67 13.36
C ASP A 145 -22.27 23.02 13.64
N SER A 146 -21.35 22.24 13.07
CA SER A 146 -19.90 22.46 13.25
C SER A 146 -19.41 23.79 12.69
N ARG A 147 -20.12 24.38 11.72
CA ARG A 147 -19.81 25.70 11.14
C ARG A 147 -19.98 26.84 12.13
N GLU A 148 -20.81 26.65 13.15
CA GLU A 148 -20.98 27.63 14.23
C GLU A 148 -19.82 27.62 15.23
N ILE A 149 -18.99 26.57 15.20
CA ILE A 149 -17.87 26.38 16.12
C ILE A 149 -16.53 26.57 15.39
N ILE A 150 -16.29 25.82 14.32
CA ILE A 150 -15.02 25.77 13.62
C ILE A 150 -14.93 26.92 12.64
N THR A 151 -13.90 27.76 12.82
CA THR A 151 -13.64 28.89 11.94
C THR A 151 -12.24 28.83 11.33
N THR A 152 -12.13 29.16 10.06
CA THR A 152 -10.86 29.25 9.33
C THR A 152 -10.45 30.70 9.09
N LYS A 153 -9.14 30.92 8.91
CA LYS A 153 -8.57 32.17 8.40
C LYS A 153 -8.38 32.01 6.89
N LEU A 154 -8.96 32.92 6.12
CA LEU A 154 -8.73 32.97 4.68
C LEU A 154 -7.28 33.43 4.41
N GLN A 155 -6.47 32.59 3.77
CA GLN A 155 -5.13 32.98 3.29
C GLN A 155 -5.15 33.26 1.78
N LYS A 156 -4.18 34.09 1.31
CA LYS A 156 -3.94 34.32 -0.13
C LYS A 156 -3.64 33.02 -0.91
N PHE A 157 -3.18 31.97 -0.24
CA PHE A 157 -2.84 30.68 -0.83
C PHE A 157 -3.81 29.59 -0.37
N LYS A 158 -4.74 29.23 -1.27
CA LYS A 158 -5.64 28.06 -1.42
C LYS A 158 -6.11 27.20 -0.22
N ASN A 159 -5.40 27.08 0.90
CA ASN A 159 -5.81 26.26 2.04
C ASN A 159 -6.22 27.12 3.24
N SER A 160 -7.47 26.94 3.66
CA SER A 160 -8.02 27.53 4.88
C SER A 160 -7.35 26.94 6.13
N GLN A 161 -6.61 27.76 6.88
CA GLN A 161 -6.01 27.37 8.17
C GLN A 161 -7.02 27.60 9.29
N ILE A 162 -7.10 26.71 10.28
CA ILE A 162 -8.01 26.87 11.41
C ILE A 162 -7.61 28.07 12.27
N ASP A 163 -8.58 28.92 12.58
CA ASP A 163 -8.48 29.92 13.63
C ASP A 163 -8.77 29.26 15.00
N PHE A 164 -7.74 28.65 15.59
CA PHE A 164 -7.89 27.98 16.87
C PHE A 164 -8.33 28.93 18.00
N GLU A 165 -7.95 30.19 17.96
CA GLU A 165 -8.33 31.16 18.99
C GLU A 165 -9.84 31.42 18.96
N LEU A 166 -10.38 31.76 17.79
CA LEU A 166 -11.80 32.00 17.62
C LEU A 166 -12.62 30.71 17.81
N THR A 167 -12.12 29.58 17.30
CA THR A 167 -12.76 28.26 17.46
C THR A 167 -12.87 27.86 18.93
N ASN A 168 -11.80 28.03 19.72
CA ASN A 168 -11.83 27.77 21.17
C ASN A 168 -12.84 28.68 21.89
N LYS A 169 -12.89 29.97 21.54
CA LYS A 169 -13.84 30.92 22.13
C LYS A 169 -15.29 30.53 21.86
N LYS A 170 -15.62 30.16 20.62
CA LYS A 170 -16.95 29.68 20.22
C LYS A 170 -17.33 28.38 20.92
N TRP A 171 -16.39 27.44 21.00
CA TRP A 171 -16.56 26.17 21.71
C TRP A 171 -16.84 26.37 23.20
N ASN A 172 -16.02 27.15 23.90
CA ASN A 172 -16.18 27.40 25.34
C ASN A 172 -17.52 28.06 25.66
N LYS A 173 -18.02 28.96 24.80
CA LYS A 173 -19.35 29.57 24.96
C LYS A 173 -20.48 28.56 24.79
N TYR A 174 -20.32 27.61 23.88
CA TYR A 174 -21.33 26.60 23.58
C TYR A 174 -21.41 25.51 24.65
N ILE A 175 -20.26 24.92 25.02
CA ILE A 175 -20.20 23.71 25.84
C ILE A 175 -20.74 23.92 27.27
N VAL A 176 -20.67 25.14 27.81
CA VAL A 176 -21.21 25.49 29.14
C VAL A 176 -22.71 25.17 29.26
N ASN A 177 -23.46 25.27 28.16
CA ASN A 177 -24.90 25.04 28.15
C ASN A 177 -25.30 23.63 27.67
N SER A 178 -24.39 22.88 27.05
CA SER A 178 -24.68 21.55 26.52
C SER A 178 -24.41 20.47 27.57
N LYS A 179 -25.49 19.92 28.14
CA LYS A 179 -25.44 18.82 29.11
C LYS A 179 -25.84 17.46 28.50
N LYS A 180 -26.06 17.41 27.19
CA LYS A 180 -26.50 16.22 26.49
C LYS A 180 -25.38 15.19 26.42
N ARG A 181 -25.73 13.90 26.56
CA ARG A 181 -24.75 12.80 26.52
C ARG A 181 -24.03 12.74 25.17
N PHE A 182 -24.74 12.96 24.06
CA PHE A 182 -24.15 12.94 22.73
C PHE A 182 -24.37 14.26 22.01
N ILE A 183 -23.28 14.86 21.50
CA ILE A 183 -23.33 16.06 20.68
C ILE A 183 -22.97 15.67 19.25
N ILE A 184 -23.92 15.76 18.33
CA ILE A 184 -23.78 15.33 16.95
C ILE A 184 -23.39 16.51 16.08
N MET A 185 -22.28 16.37 15.36
CA MET A 185 -21.73 17.36 14.45
C MET A 185 -21.46 16.74 13.09
N GLN A 186 -21.52 17.57 12.05
CA GLN A 186 -21.06 17.19 10.73
C GLN A 186 -19.55 17.44 10.57
N GLY A 187 -18.86 16.51 9.90
CA GLY A 187 -17.46 16.67 9.53
C GLY A 187 -17.28 17.58 8.33
N TYR A 188 -16.03 17.73 7.87
CA TYR A 188 -15.64 18.29 6.56
C TYR A 188 -15.92 19.80 6.33
N VAL A 189 -17.01 20.35 6.86
CA VAL A 189 -17.42 21.74 6.68
C VAL A 189 -17.02 22.64 7.86
N ALA A 190 -16.74 23.90 7.56
CA ALA A 190 -16.45 24.97 8.52
C ALA A 190 -16.94 26.33 7.99
N THR A 191 -16.75 27.39 8.76
CA THR A 191 -16.91 28.78 8.27
C THR A 191 -15.57 29.49 8.16
N ASP A 192 -15.43 30.41 7.23
CA ASP A 192 -14.32 31.36 7.26
C ASP A 192 -14.62 32.54 8.20
N ASN A 193 -13.64 33.42 8.40
CA ASN A 193 -13.75 34.63 9.20
C ASN A 193 -14.74 35.68 8.64
N TYR A 194 -15.26 35.48 7.42
CA TYR A 194 -16.30 36.31 6.80
C TYR A 194 -17.70 35.64 6.85
N GLY A 195 -17.81 34.44 7.42
CA GLY A 195 -19.05 33.68 7.52
C GLY A 195 -19.41 32.87 6.26
N ASN A 196 -18.52 32.75 5.27
CA ASN A 196 -18.75 31.86 4.14
C ASN A 196 -18.55 30.40 4.55
N ASN A 197 -19.31 29.50 3.95
CA ASN A 197 -19.08 28.06 4.06
C ASN A 197 -17.77 27.69 3.33
N VAL A 198 -16.92 26.92 4.00
CA VAL A 198 -15.69 26.37 3.44
C VAL A 198 -15.57 24.90 3.80
N THR A 199 -14.72 24.16 3.10
CA THR A 199 -14.39 22.78 3.46
C THR A 199 -12.97 22.68 3.99
N LEU A 200 -12.73 21.65 4.79
CA LEU A 200 -11.42 21.35 5.37
C LEU A 200 -10.54 20.48 4.45
N GLY A 201 -10.95 20.27 3.20
CA GLY A 201 -10.23 19.46 2.23
C GLY A 201 -10.30 17.95 2.49
N ARG A 202 -9.41 17.20 1.83
CA ARG A 202 -9.39 15.74 1.88
C ARG A 202 -9.21 15.24 3.32
N GLY A 203 -9.97 14.21 3.72
CA GLY A 203 -9.95 13.73 5.11
C GLY A 203 -10.56 14.73 6.11
N GLY A 204 -11.30 15.72 5.63
CA GLY A 204 -11.78 16.83 6.44
C GLY A 204 -12.69 16.41 7.59
N SER A 205 -13.45 15.31 7.49
CA SER A 205 -14.22 14.82 8.65
C SER A 205 -13.34 14.28 9.78
N ASP A 206 -12.24 13.59 9.44
CA ASP A 206 -11.27 13.16 10.46
C ASP A 206 -10.60 14.39 11.08
N TYR A 207 -10.24 15.37 10.24
CA TYR A 207 -9.66 16.63 10.70
C TYR A 207 -10.62 17.44 11.60
N THR A 208 -11.92 17.52 11.27
CA THR A 208 -12.96 18.08 12.15
C THR A 208 -12.92 17.41 13.52
N ALA A 209 -12.95 16.07 13.56
CA ALA A 209 -12.94 15.34 14.82
C ALA A 209 -11.66 15.59 15.64
N SER A 210 -10.50 15.70 14.97
CA SER A 210 -9.24 16.05 15.60
C SER A 210 -9.21 17.47 16.17
N ILE A 211 -9.74 18.46 15.43
CA ILE A 211 -9.87 19.84 15.92
C ILE A 211 -10.76 19.86 17.15
N ILE A 212 -11.93 19.21 17.08
CA ILE A 212 -12.87 19.15 18.20
C ILE A 212 -12.23 18.45 19.41
N ALA A 213 -11.54 17.33 19.20
CA ALA A 213 -10.82 16.63 20.27
C ALA A 213 -9.78 17.53 20.95
N SER A 214 -9.03 18.30 20.15
CA SER A 214 -8.02 19.24 20.64
C SER A 214 -8.62 20.38 21.49
N ILE A 215 -9.72 21.00 21.03
CA ILE A 215 -10.34 22.15 21.73
C ILE A 215 -11.12 21.74 22.98
N CYS A 216 -11.69 20.53 23.01
CA CYS A 216 -12.38 20.01 24.21
C CYS A 216 -11.44 19.27 25.19
N ASN A 217 -10.14 19.18 24.88
CA ASN A 217 -9.16 18.35 25.59
C ASN A 217 -9.70 16.93 25.83
N ALA A 218 -10.11 16.27 24.75
CA ALA A 218 -10.71 14.93 24.81
C ALA A 218 -9.75 13.89 25.42
N ASP A 219 -10.32 12.88 26.07
CA ASP A 219 -9.57 11.75 26.62
C ASP A 219 -8.95 10.90 25.49
N ASN A 220 -9.69 10.74 24.39
CA ASN A 220 -9.27 10.07 23.16
C ASN A 220 -10.14 10.51 21.97
N LEU A 221 -9.59 10.26 20.77
CA LEU A 221 -10.29 10.35 19.50
C LEU A 221 -10.46 8.95 18.89
N ASP A 222 -11.69 8.47 18.78
CA ASP A 222 -12.01 7.19 18.13
C ASP A 222 -12.45 7.42 16.69
N ILE A 223 -11.67 6.94 15.72
CA ILE A 223 -12.01 6.99 14.28
C ILE A 223 -12.54 5.62 13.88
N TRP A 224 -13.83 5.55 13.58
CA TRP A 224 -14.52 4.36 13.11
C TRP A 224 -14.59 4.34 11.59
N THR A 225 -14.03 3.27 11.03
CA THR A 225 -13.91 3.03 9.59
C THR A 225 -14.28 1.57 9.26
N ASP A 226 -14.05 1.14 8.02
CA ASP A 226 -14.30 -0.21 7.51
C ASP A 226 -13.13 -1.21 7.73
N VAL A 227 -12.00 -0.73 8.23
CA VAL A 227 -10.80 -1.51 8.53
C VAL A 227 -10.48 -1.52 10.03
N SER A 228 -9.90 -2.64 10.48
CA SER A 228 -9.58 -2.88 11.89
C SER A 228 -8.20 -2.39 12.29
N GLY A 229 -7.96 -1.10 12.02
CA GLY A 229 -6.69 -0.45 12.27
C GLY A 229 -5.81 -0.26 11.04
N ILE A 230 -4.56 0.12 11.29
CA ILE A 230 -3.50 0.25 10.30
C ILE A 230 -2.75 -1.08 10.28
N PHE A 231 -2.51 -1.63 9.09
CA PHE A 231 -1.85 -2.91 8.90
C PHE A 231 -0.36 -2.74 8.58
N THR A 232 0.44 -3.78 8.88
CA THR A 232 1.89 -3.83 8.56
C THR A 232 2.19 -3.71 7.07
N ALA A 233 1.21 -4.02 6.21
CA ALA A 233 1.24 -3.81 4.77
C ALA A 233 -0.21 -3.78 4.24
N ASN A 234 -0.44 -3.41 2.98
CA ASN A 234 -1.79 -3.45 2.40
C ASN A 234 -2.32 -4.91 2.37
N PRO A 235 -3.39 -5.25 3.12
CA PRO A 235 -3.90 -6.62 3.25
C PRO A 235 -4.51 -7.18 1.96
N MET A 236 -4.86 -6.32 1.00
CA MET A 236 -5.32 -6.77 -0.32
C MET A 236 -4.18 -7.36 -1.16
N ILE A 237 -2.95 -6.90 -0.97
CA ILE A 237 -1.75 -7.33 -1.71
C ILE A 237 -0.93 -8.37 -0.93
N VAL A 238 -0.84 -8.20 0.38
CA VAL A 238 -0.07 -9.04 1.31
C VAL A 238 -1.05 -9.71 2.28
N LYS A 239 -1.40 -10.98 2.03
CA LYS A 239 -2.46 -11.69 2.77
C LYS A 239 -2.11 -11.95 4.23
N GLN A 240 -0.82 -12.01 4.54
CA GLN A 240 -0.27 -12.19 5.87
C GLN A 240 -0.10 -10.87 6.65
N ALA A 241 -0.54 -9.73 6.10
CA ALA A 241 -0.49 -8.46 6.79
C ALA A 241 -1.32 -8.53 8.08
N ILE A 242 -0.73 -8.08 9.19
CA ILE A 242 -1.37 -8.06 10.51
C ILE A 242 -1.71 -6.62 10.90
N SER A 243 -2.75 -6.43 11.71
CA SER A 243 -3.06 -5.12 12.30
C SER A 243 -1.95 -4.74 13.28
N ILE A 244 -1.59 -3.47 13.29
CA ILE A 244 -0.58 -2.92 14.18
C ILE A 244 -1.28 -2.44 15.45
N ASP A 245 -0.93 -3.00 16.60
CA ASP A 245 -1.60 -2.67 17.87
C ASP A 245 -1.40 -1.19 18.27
N SER A 246 -0.19 -0.68 18.10
CA SER A 246 0.10 0.74 18.36
C SER A 246 1.20 1.33 17.49
N LEU A 247 1.08 2.63 17.22
CA LEU A 247 2.02 3.45 16.45
C LEU A 247 2.30 4.77 17.16
N SER A 248 3.46 5.36 16.90
CA SER A 248 3.69 6.76 17.20
C SER A 248 2.95 7.67 16.22
N TYR A 249 2.71 8.93 16.59
CA TYR A 249 2.09 9.91 15.69
C TYR A 249 2.90 10.04 14.40
N GLN A 250 4.23 10.07 14.52
CA GLN A 250 5.15 10.22 13.39
C GLN A 250 5.13 8.98 12.50
N GLU A 251 5.13 7.77 13.06
CA GLU A 251 5.03 6.53 12.27
C GLU A 251 3.72 6.46 11.49
N ALA A 252 2.59 6.81 12.12
CA ALA A 252 1.30 6.87 11.45
C ALA A 252 1.29 7.91 10.32
N MET A 253 1.89 9.09 10.56
CA MET A 253 2.00 10.16 9.58
C MET A 253 2.81 9.72 8.34
N GLU A 254 3.94 9.06 8.55
CA GLU A 254 4.82 8.54 7.50
C GLU A 254 4.16 7.41 6.69
N LEU A 255 3.53 6.44 7.36
CA LEU A 255 2.78 5.37 6.70
C LEU A 255 1.67 5.96 5.80
N SER A 256 0.93 6.94 6.32
CA SER A 256 -0.15 7.58 5.57
C SER A 256 0.33 8.45 4.42
N HIS A 257 1.44 9.16 4.60
CA HIS A 257 2.08 9.91 3.51
C HIS A 257 2.46 8.98 2.35
N PHE A 258 3.04 7.82 2.65
CA PHE A 258 3.47 6.85 1.64
C PHE A 258 2.41 5.78 1.27
N GLY A 259 1.13 6.09 1.40
CA GLY A 259 0.04 5.33 0.77
C GLY A 259 -0.82 4.46 1.69
N ALA A 260 -0.58 4.42 3.00
CA ALA A 260 -1.53 3.82 3.96
C ALA A 260 -2.70 4.79 4.21
N LYS A 261 -3.70 4.78 3.32
CA LYS A 261 -4.83 5.72 3.23
C LYS A 261 -5.84 5.70 4.41
N VAL A 262 -5.45 5.24 5.59
CA VAL A 262 -6.35 5.07 6.75
C VAL A 262 -6.60 6.38 7.50
N ILE A 263 -5.57 7.23 7.60
CA ILE A 263 -5.68 8.55 8.24
C ILE A 263 -5.02 9.60 7.36
N TYR A 264 -5.56 10.82 7.36
CA TYR A 264 -4.97 11.94 6.64
C TYR A 264 -3.93 12.64 7.54
N PRO A 265 -2.66 12.86 7.10
CA PRO A 265 -1.61 13.38 7.97
C PRO A 265 -1.96 14.67 8.75
N PRO A 266 -2.59 15.70 8.15
CA PRO A 266 -3.06 16.89 8.89
C PRO A 266 -4.04 16.61 10.04
N THR A 267 -4.79 15.50 9.99
CA THR A 267 -5.65 15.06 11.09
C THR A 267 -4.87 14.76 12.36
N ILE A 268 -3.60 14.35 12.27
CA ILE A 268 -2.82 13.96 13.45
C ILE A 268 -2.36 15.19 14.24
N GLN A 269 -2.15 16.33 13.59
CA GLN A 269 -1.48 17.50 14.17
C GLN A 269 -2.21 18.12 15.38
N PRO A 270 -3.55 18.38 15.36
CA PRO A 270 -4.24 19.00 16.50
C PRO A 270 -4.23 18.15 17.77
N VAL A 271 -4.37 16.83 17.62
CA VAL A 271 -4.36 15.87 18.74
C VAL A 271 -2.95 15.56 19.23
N MET A 272 -1.96 15.54 18.34
CA MET A 272 -0.54 15.42 18.69
C MET A 272 -0.09 16.56 19.59
N ASN A 273 -0.44 17.82 19.28
CA ASN A 273 -0.10 18.98 20.11
C ASN A 273 -0.68 18.92 21.53
N LYS A 274 -1.71 18.11 21.74
CA LYS A 274 -2.40 17.92 23.03
C LYS A 274 -2.12 16.54 23.66
N ASN A 275 -1.28 15.71 23.04
CA ASN A 275 -1.03 14.32 23.45
C ASN A 275 -2.31 13.47 23.58
N ILE A 276 -3.31 13.73 22.73
CA ILE A 276 -4.58 12.98 22.72
C ILE A 276 -4.42 11.76 21.81
N ALA A 277 -4.64 10.56 22.36
CA ALA A 277 -4.51 9.32 21.60
C ALA A 277 -5.63 9.18 20.54
N ILE A 278 -5.27 8.63 19.37
CA ILE A 278 -6.24 8.28 18.32
C ILE A 278 -6.40 6.75 18.31
N ASN A 279 -7.64 6.25 18.32
CA ASN A 279 -7.90 4.82 18.13
C ASN A 279 -8.60 4.61 16.78
N ILE A 280 -7.98 3.87 15.88
CA ILE A 280 -8.60 3.44 14.61
C ILE A 280 -9.35 2.14 14.85
N LYS A 281 -10.67 2.14 14.64
CA LYS A 281 -11.58 1.03 14.94
C LYS A 281 -12.44 0.65 13.73
N ASN A 282 -12.98 -0.56 13.74
CA ASN A 282 -13.86 -1.07 12.67
C ASN A 282 -15.33 -1.08 13.06
N THR A 283 -16.16 -0.35 12.34
CA THR A 283 -17.63 -0.30 12.56
C THR A 283 -18.29 -1.66 12.40
N PHE A 284 -17.80 -2.50 11.47
CA PHE A 284 -18.36 -3.82 11.20
C PHE A 284 -17.84 -4.91 12.13
N LYS A 285 -16.75 -4.61 12.86
CA LYS A 285 -16.12 -5.53 13.81
C LYS A 285 -15.70 -4.80 15.09
N PRO A 286 -16.66 -4.31 15.89
CA PRO A 286 -16.40 -3.36 16.98
C PRO A 286 -15.59 -3.92 18.16
N TYR A 287 -15.44 -5.24 18.23
CA TYR A 287 -14.68 -5.93 19.29
C TYR A 287 -13.21 -6.17 18.92
N GLU A 288 -12.81 -5.94 17.66
CA GLU A 288 -11.40 -6.02 17.29
C GLU A 288 -10.63 -4.81 17.87
N CYS A 289 -9.39 -5.02 18.34
CA CYS A 289 -8.64 -4.01 19.10
C CYS A 289 -8.34 -2.74 18.29
N GLY A 290 -8.14 -2.90 16.97
CA GLY A 290 -7.76 -1.79 16.09
C GLY A 290 -6.32 -1.34 16.30
N THR A 291 -6.04 -0.07 16.02
CA THR A 291 -4.70 0.54 16.19
C THR A 291 -4.78 1.77 17.06
N LYS A 292 -3.92 1.86 18.08
CA LYS A 292 -3.77 3.05 18.92
C LYS A 292 -2.57 3.90 18.49
N ILE A 293 -2.79 5.17 18.17
CA ILE A 293 -1.76 6.14 17.80
C ILE A 293 -1.53 7.11 18.97
N SER A 294 -0.31 7.16 19.51
CA SER A 294 0.05 8.03 20.64
C SER A 294 1.55 8.29 20.73
N ASP A 295 2.00 9.26 21.53
CA ASP A 295 3.43 9.61 21.66
C ASP A 295 4.31 8.47 22.22
N LYS A 296 3.74 7.58 23.05
CA LYS A 296 4.46 6.45 23.67
C LYS A 296 4.27 5.15 22.90
N ASN A 297 5.35 4.62 22.33
CA ASN A 297 5.42 3.30 21.74
C ASN A 297 5.75 2.24 22.82
N ASN A 298 4.74 1.67 23.46
CA ASN A 298 4.92 0.76 24.61
C ASN A 298 4.95 -0.74 24.27
N SER A 299 4.81 -1.17 23.01
CA SER A 299 4.29 -2.53 22.76
C SER A 299 5.10 -3.45 21.84
N ASN A 300 6.09 -2.98 21.05
CA ASN A 300 6.74 -3.89 20.09
C ASN A 300 8.24 -3.61 19.85
N PRO A 301 9.14 -4.62 20.02
CA PRO A 301 10.58 -4.49 19.75
C PRO A 301 10.92 -4.38 18.26
N ASN A 302 9.96 -4.66 17.36
CA ASN A 302 10.16 -4.49 15.93
C ASN A 302 10.30 -3.00 15.59
N ILE A 303 11.48 -2.67 15.07
CA ILE A 303 11.89 -1.33 14.62
C ILE A 303 11.04 -0.91 13.42
N VAL A 304 10.84 -1.82 12.46
CA VAL A 304 9.96 -1.61 11.32
C VAL A 304 8.52 -1.89 11.76
N LYS A 305 7.63 -0.91 11.59
CA LYS A 305 6.20 -1.03 11.92
C LYS A 305 5.33 -1.35 10.72
N GLY A 306 5.67 -0.81 9.55
CA GLY A 306 4.89 -1.10 8.34
C GLY A 306 5.65 -0.86 7.04
N ILE A 307 5.07 -1.38 5.97
CA ILE A 307 5.49 -1.18 4.60
C ILE A 307 4.30 -0.59 3.85
N SER A 308 4.50 0.55 3.21
CA SER A 308 3.49 1.20 2.38
C SER A 308 4.00 1.41 0.96
N HIS A 309 3.11 1.78 0.04
CA HIS A 309 3.49 2.07 -1.34
C HIS A 309 2.56 3.09 -2.00
N ILE A 310 3.10 3.80 -2.99
CA ILE A 310 2.36 4.69 -3.89
C ILE A 310 2.58 4.22 -5.33
N GLN A 311 1.48 3.99 -6.05
CA GLN A 311 1.43 3.66 -7.48
C GLN A 311 1.38 4.92 -8.35
N ASP A 312 1.48 4.77 -9.67
CA ASP A 312 1.39 5.87 -10.63
C ASP A 312 2.41 6.98 -10.32
N ILE A 313 3.68 6.60 -10.25
CA ILE A 313 4.80 7.53 -10.05
C ILE A 313 5.59 7.68 -11.36
N SER A 314 6.00 8.92 -11.62
CA SER A 314 6.98 9.26 -12.65
C SER A 314 8.17 9.96 -11.99
N LEU A 315 9.38 9.54 -12.39
CA LEU A 315 10.62 10.23 -12.03
C LEU A 315 11.00 11.24 -13.12
N LEU A 316 11.23 12.49 -12.72
CA LEU A 316 11.75 13.55 -13.57
C LEU A 316 13.17 13.86 -13.14
N THR A 317 14.10 13.85 -14.08
CA THR A 317 15.52 14.13 -13.82
C THR A 317 15.97 15.36 -14.59
N LEU A 318 16.42 16.36 -13.85
CA LEU A 318 17.16 17.53 -14.34
C LEU A 318 18.65 17.21 -14.18
N GLU A 319 19.42 17.21 -15.26
CA GLU A 319 20.86 16.92 -15.22
C GLU A 319 21.64 17.76 -16.24
N GLY A 320 22.86 18.15 -15.87
CA GLY A 320 23.73 18.92 -16.74
C GLY A 320 25.04 19.33 -16.07
N SER A 321 26.14 19.29 -16.81
CA SER A 321 27.45 19.75 -16.32
C SER A 321 27.48 21.24 -16.04
N GLY A 322 26.60 22.03 -16.68
CA GLY A 322 26.47 23.46 -16.43
C GLY A 322 25.73 23.83 -15.14
N MET A 323 25.20 22.85 -14.40
CA MET A 323 24.64 23.07 -13.06
C MET A 323 25.74 23.22 -11.99
N ILE A 324 26.98 22.82 -12.29
CA ILE A 324 28.08 22.80 -11.33
C ILE A 324 28.48 24.22 -10.95
N GLY A 325 28.54 24.50 -9.64
CA GLY A 325 28.89 25.83 -9.11
C GLY A 325 27.88 26.94 -9.41
N SER A 326 26.73 26.65 -10.02
CA SER A 326 25.72 27.64 -10.42
C SER A 326 24.48 27.57 -9.51
N PRO A 327 24.30 28.50 -8.56
CA PRO A 327 23.13 28.51 -7.68
C PRO A 327 21.85 28.83 -8.46
N GLY A 328 20.72 28.28 -8.02
CA GLY A 328 19.37 28.71 -8.48
C GLY A 328 18.58 27.71 -9.32
N PHE A 329 19.20 26.65 -9.86
CA PHE A 329 18.49 25.61 -10.61
C PHE A 329 17.40 24.92 -9.77
N SER A 330 17.72 24.53 -8.53
CA SER A 330 16.75 23.92 -7.61
C SER A 330 15.59 24.86 -7.28
N LYS A 331 15.88 26.15 -7.04
CA LYS A 331 14.85 27.18 -6.80
C LYS A 331 13.88 27.25 -7.97
N ARG A 332 14.39 27.47 -9.19
CA ARG A 332 13.56 27.60 -10.42
C ARG A 332 12.73 26.34 -10.68
N LEU A 333 13.35 25.16 -10.53
CA LEU A 333 12.66 23.88 -10.69
C LEU A 333 11.46 23.76 -9.72
N PHE A 334 11.66 24.04 -8.43
CA PHE A 334 10.60 23.94 -7.44
C PHE A 334 9.57 25.08 -7.56
N GLU A 335 9.99 26.26 -8.00
CA GLU A 335 9.12 27.43 -8.22
C GLU A 335 8.12 27.18 -9.36
N VAL A 336 8.58 26.66 -10.51
CA VAL A 336 7.70 26.30 -11.62
C VAL A 336 6.67 25.24 -11.23
N LEU A 337 7.12 24.19 -10.54
CA LEU A 337 6.22 23.13 -10.06
C LEU A 337 5.20 23.67 -9.05
N SER A 338 5.61 24.56 -8.16
CA SER A 338 4.74 25.19 -7.17
C SER A 338 3.69 26.10 -7.83
N ASN A 339 4.09 26.93 -8.80
CA ASN A 339 3.18 27.81 -9.53
C ASN A 339 2.07 27.02 -10.23
N GLU A 340 2.42 25.86 -10.79
CA GLU A 340 1.49 24.95 -11.45
C GLU A 340 0.78 23.96 -10.49
N ASN A 341 1.01 24.07 -9.17
CA ASN A 341 0.42 23.21 -8.14
C ASN A 341 0.71 21.72 -8.33
N ILE A 342 1.88 21.37 -8.89
CA ILE A 342 2.32 19.98 -9.05
C ILE A 342 2.97 19.52 -7.74
N ASN A 343 2.40 18.49 -7.14
CA ASN A 343 2.87 17.97 -5.86
C ASN A 343 4.09 17.06 -6.03
N ILE A 344 5.19 17.42 -5.37
CA ILE A 344 6.41 16.60 -5.31
C ILE A 344 6.28 15.61 -4.16
N ILE A 345 6.38 14.32 -4.48
CA ILE A 345 6.23 13.22 -3.51
C ILE A 345 7.59 12.84 -2.90
N MET A 346 8.64 12.86 -3.72
CA MET A 346 10.00 12.58 -3.25
C MET A 346 11.03 13.40 -4.01
N ILE A 347 12.14 13.67 -3.35
CA ILE A 347 13.32 14.31 -3.93
C ILE A 347 14.52 13.41 -3.61
N THR A 348 15.35 13.15 -4.61
CA THR A 348 16.66 12.52 -4.44
C THR A 348 17.68 13.29 -5.26
N GLN A 349 18.81 13.59 -4.61
CA GLN A 349 19.89 14.35 -5.21
C GLN A 349 21.19 13.60 -4.94
N ALA A 350 21.80 13.05 -5.99
CA ALA A 350 23.05 12.31 -5.87
C ALA A 350 24.28 13.24 -5.80
N SER A 351 24.20 14.41 -6.46
CA SER A 351 25.20 15.47 -6.41
C SER A 351 24.49 16.81 -6.41
N SER A 352 24.82 17.66 -5.41
CA SER A 352 24.23 19.00 -5.22
C SER A 352 24.27 19.87 -6.48
N GLU A 353 25.18 19.53 -7.38
CA GLU A 353 25.65 20.37 -8.48
C GLU A 353 25.50 19.74 -9.87
N HIS A 354 25.03 18.49 -9.98
CA HIS A 354 25.01 17.79 -11.28
C HIS A 354 23.63 17.24 -11.68
N SER A 355 22.81 16.80 -10.72
CA SER A 355 21.48 16.30 -11.04
C SER A 355 20.51 16.39 -9.88
N ILE A 356 19.23 16.64 -10.21
CA ILE A 356 18.11 16.61 -9.29
C ILE A 356 17.07 15.66 -9.87
N CYS A 357 16.64 14.69 -9.07
CA CYS A 357 15.58 13.77 -9.43
C CYS A 357 14.39 13.95 -8.49
N ILE A 358 13.20 14.12 -9.07
CA ILE A 358 11.95 14.28 -8.33
C ILE A 358 10.96 13.20 -8.73
N GLY A 359 10.19 12.71 -7.76
CA GLY A 359 9.05 11.83 -7.99
C GLY A 359 7.75 12.60 -7.87
N ILE A 360 6.94 12.53 -8.92
CA ILE A 360 5.59 13.14 -8.99
C ILE A 360 4.58 12.09 -9.42
N LYS A 361 3.30 12.43 -9.34
CA LYS A 361 2.23 11.56 -9.85
C LYS A 361 2.32 11.43 -11.37
N GLY A 362 2.10 10.24 -11.89
CA GLY A 362 2.22 9.94 -13.32
C GLY A 362 1.25 10.74 -14.19
N SER A 363 0.06 11.07 -13.66
CA SER A 363 -0.89 11.97 -14.34
C SER A 363 -0.32 13.35 -14.69
N ASP A 364 0.64 13.84 -13.89
CA ASP A 364 1.15 15.20 -14.01
C ASP A 364 2.45 15.24 -14.84
N SER A 365 3.02 14.09 -15.19
CA SER A 365 4.39 14.01 -15.70
C SER A 365 4.62 14.64 -17.06
N LYS A 366 3.64 14.53 -17.97
CA LYS A 366 3.73 15.14 -19.31
C LYS A 366 3.69 16.66 -19.22
N TYR A 367 2.78 17.19 -18.39
CA TYR A 367 2.63 18.62 -18.19
C TYR A 367 3.84 19.20 -17.46
N ALA A 368 4.30 18.54 -16.38
CA ALA A 368 5.51 18.90 -15.66
C ALA A 368 6.74 18.97 -16.58
N LYS A 369 6.91 18.01 -17.50
CA LYS A 369 8.02 18.06 -18.46
C LYS A 369 7.97 19.32 -19.32
N LEU A 370 6.81 19.65 -19.88
CA LEU A 370 6.65 20.79 -20.78
C LEU A 370 7.02 22.11 -20.07
N ILE A 371 6.44 22.39 -18.92
CA ILE A 371 6.69 23.64 -18.18
C ILE A 371 8.13 23.76 -17.68
N ILE A 372 8.78 22.64 -17.32
CA ILE A 372 10.18 22.66 -16.87
C ILE A 372 11.10 22.89 -18.08
N ASP A 373 10.86 22.20 -19.20
CA ASP A 373 11.66 22.40 -20.42
C ASP A 373 11.51 23.85 -20.95
N GLU A 374 10.33 24.46 -20.81
CA GLU A 374 10.09 25.87 -21.14
C GLU A 374 10.87 26.82 -20.21
N GLU A 375 10.83 26.60 -18.89
CA GLU A 375 11.58 27.41 -17.92
C GLU A 375 13.09 27.36 -18.16
N PHE A 376 13.63 26.19 -18.51
CA PHE A 376 15.06 25.99 -18.76
C PHE A 376 15.45 25.99 -20.23
N ASN A 377 14.62 26.57 -21.11
CA ASN A 377 14.83 26.54 -22.56
C ASN A 377 16.17 27.16 -22.97
N PHE A 378 16.61 28.23 -22.28
CA PHE A 378 17.93 28.83 -22.53
C PHE A 378 19.06 27.85 -22.23
N GLU A 379 19.02 27.20 -21.06
CA GLU A 379 20.06 26.25 -20.65
C GLU A 379 20.07 24.99 -21.52
N ILE A 380 18.90 24.52 -21.94
CA ILE A 380 18.76 23.35 -22.82
C ILE A 380 19.34 23.66 -24.21
N ASN A 381 18.99 24.80 -24.81
CA ASN A 381 19.46 25.16 -26.16
C ASN A 381 20.97 25.45 -26.20
N ASN A 382 21.54 25.95 -25.10
CA ASN A 382 22.98 26.17 -24.98
C ASN A 382 23.76 24.94 -24.50
N ASN A 383 23.11 23.76 -24.42
CA ASN A 383 23.71 22.51 -23.93
C ASN A 383 24.33 22.60 -22.51
N ILE A 384 23.85 23.54 -21.69
CA ILE A 384 24.23 23.69 -20.27
C ILE A 384 23.63 22.53 -19.47
N ILE A 385 22.38 22.18 -19.78
CA ILE A 385 21.65 21.05 -19.22
C ILE A 385 20.96 20.24 -20.33
N LYS A 386 20.57 19.01 -20.00
CA LYS A 386 19.75 18.19 -20.90
C LYS A 386 18.26 18.48 -20.69
N PRO A 387 17.42 18.24 -21.72
CA PRO A 387 15.97 18.21 -21.54
C PRO A 387 15.56 17.24 -20.44
N ILE A 388 14.45 17.53 -19.76
CA ILE A 388 13.97 16.69 -18.65
C ILE A 388 13.74 15.26 -19.11
N LYS A 389 14.39 14.32 -18.42
CA LYS A 389 14.17 12.89 -18.60
C LYS A 389 13.01 12.43 -17.72
N VAL A 390 12.01 11.79 -18.33
CA VAL A 390 10.85 11.21 -17.64
C VAL A 390 10.95 9.69 -17.68
N GLU A 391 10.88 9.04 -16.51
CA GLU A 391 10.68 7.60 -16.37
C GLU A 391 9.31 7.34 -15.71
N SER A 392 8.40 6.68 -16.41
CA SER A 392 7.02 6.41 -15.96
C SER A 392 6.78 4.93 -15.62
N ASN A 393 5.58 4.59 -15.15
CA ASN A 393 5.17 3.26 -14.69
C ASN A 393 6.00 2.76 -13.50
N LEU A 394 6.29 3.67 -12.57
CA LEU A 394 7.04 3.42 -11.36
C LEU A 394 6.14 3.46 -10.12
N ALA A 395 6.68 2.95 -9.03
CA ALA A 395 6.04 2.98 -7.73
C ALA A 395 7.06 3.23 -6.62
N ILE A 396 6.63 3.95 -5.59
CA ILE A 396 7.41 4.15 -4.37
C ILE A 396 7.02 3.06 -3.38
N ILE A 397 8.00 2.40 -2.78
CA ILE A 397 7.83 1.56 -1.59
C ILE A 397 8.52 2.27 -0.43
N ALA A 398 7.81 2.37 0.70
CA ALA A 398 8.34 2.94 1.92
C ALA A 398 8.34 1.91 3.05
N LEU A 399 9.48 1.78 3.71
CA LEU A 399 9.67 1.04 4.94
C LEU A 399 9.63 2.05 6.09
N VAL A 400 8.66 1.93 7.00
CA VAL A 400 8.42 2.92 8.07
C VAL A 400 8.62 2.29 9.45
N GLY A 401 9.28 3.03 10.32
CA GLY A 401 9.53 2.66 11.70
C GLY A 401 10.28 3.73 12.48
N ASP A 402 10.18 3.75 13.80
CA ASP A 402 10.96 4.68 14.62
C ASP A 402 12.47 4.35 14.65
N ARG A 403 13.31 5.39 14.75
CA ARG A 403 14.78 5.29 14.95
C ARG A 403 15.52 4.46 13.90
N MET A 404 15.02 4.45 12.65
CA MET A 404 15.61 3.70 11.53
C MET A 404 17.04 4.11 11.22
N LYS A 405 17.39 5.40 11.39
CA LYS A 405 18.76 5.92 11.20
C LYS A 405 19.76 5.34 12.21
N ASN A 406 19.31 5.01 13.43
CA ASN A 406 20.17 4.55 14.52
C ASN A 406 20.32 3.02 14.56
N HIS A 407 19.57 2.30 13.72
CA HIS A 407 19.65 0.84 13.62
C HIS A 407 20.41 0.43 12.36
N GLN A 408 21.64 -0.02 12.58
CA GLN A 408 22.53 -0.48 11.51
C GLN A 408 21.93 -1.68 10.77
N GLY A 409 22.06 -1.66 9.44
CA GLY A 409 21.73 -2.80 8.57
C GLY A 409 20.28 -2.88 8.08
N ILE A 410 19.36 -2.00 8.49
CA ILE A 410 17.96 -2.05 7.99
C ILE A 410 17.87 -1.67 6.51
N SER A 411 18.53 -0.59 6.10
CA SER A 411 18.61 -0.17 4.69
C SER A 411 19.26 -1.26 3.83
N GLY A 412 20.42 -1.76 4.27
CA GLY A 412 21.10 -2.89 3.62
C GLY A 412 20.19 -4.11 3.49
N LYS A 413 19.49 -4.49 4.56
CA LYS A 413 18.53 -5.60 4.55
C LYS A 413 17.39 -5.37 3.55
N MET A 414 16.81 -4.17 3.48
CA MET A 414 15.77 -3.84 2.50
C MET A 414 16.28 -3.99 1.07
N PHE A 415 17.42 -3.36 0.74
CA PHE A 415 17.96 -3.38 -0.62
C PHE A 415 18.48 -4.76 -1.04
N SER A 416 19.09 -5.52 -0.13
CA SER A 416 19.48 -6.92 -0.39
C SER A 416 18.25 -7.77 -0.72
N VAL A 417 17.14 -7.60 0.00
CA VAL A 417 15.90 -8.35 -0.25
C VAL A 417 15.32 -8.04 -1.63
N LEU A 418 15.29 -6.77 -2.02
CA LEU A 418 14.85 -6.35 -3.34
C LEU A 418 15.77 -6.93 -4.43
N GLY A 419 17.10 -6.81 -4.26
CA GLY A 419 18.10 -7.34 -5.19
C GLY A 419 18.01 -8.86 -5.37
N PHE A 420 17.96 -9.63 -4.28
CA PHE A 420 17.80 -11.10 -4.33
C PHE A 420 16.51 -11.56 -4.99
N ASN A 421 15.52 -10.67 -5.11
CA ASN A 421 14.24 -10.96 -5.76
C ASN A 421 14.15 -10.34 -7.16
N ASN A 422 15.28 -9.92 -7.74
CA ASN A 422 15.38 -9.32 -9.07
C ASN A 422 14.48 -8.08 -9.23
N ILE A 423 14.35 -7.29 -8.16
CA ILE A 423 13.62 -6.03 -8.16
C ILE A 423 14.65 -4.90 -8.26
N ASN A 424 14.69 -4.27 -9.43
CA ASN A 424 15.63 -3.18 -9.67
C ASN A 424 15.16 -1.90 -8.97
N VAL A 425 16.06 -1.26 -8.23
CA VAL A 425 15.81 0.01 -7.54
C VAL A 425 16.28 1.15 -8.42
N LYS A 426 15.34 2.03 -8.81
CA LYS A 426 15.56 3.16 -9.72
C LYS A 426 16.04 4.42 -9.01
N ALA A 427 15.47 4.67 -7.84
CA ALA A 427 15.82 5.79 -6.99
C ALA A 427 15.66 5.40 -5.53
N ILE A 428 16.43 6.03 -4.67
CA ILE A 428 16.41 5.84 -3.22
C ILE A 428 16.26 7.21 -2.58
N SER A 429 15.45 7.29 -1.53
CA SER A 429 15.48 8.41 -0.61
C SER A 429 15.46 7.89 0.83
N GLN A 430 16.48 8.28 1.58
CA GLN A 430 16.61 8.07 3.01
C GLN A 430 17.11 9.41 3.57
N GLY A 431 16.20 10.17 4.15
CA GLY A 431 16.38 11.61 4.32
C GLY A 431 16.09 12.14 5.72
N ALA A 432 15.70 13.40 5.79
CA ALA A 432 15.61 14.22 7.00
C ALA A 432 14.75 13.65 8.14
N SER A 433 13.83 12.73 7.85
CA SER A 433 13.11 11.99 8.88
C SER A 433 13.85 10.69 9.21
N GLU A 434 14.18 10.48 10.48
CA GLU A 434 14.90 9.29 10.95
C GLU A 434 14.03 8.00 10.93
N ARG A 435 12.94 7.99 10.14
CA ARG A 435 11.79 7.09 10.32
C ARG A 435 11.27 6.42 9.05
N ASN A 436 11.78 6.77 7.88
CA ASN A 436 11.42 6.10 6.63
C ASN A 436 12.66 5.78 5.77
N ILE A 437 12.53 4.73 4.96
CA ILE A 437 13.45 4.42 3.85
C ILE A 437 12.56 4.16 2.63
N THR A 438 12.82 4.86 1.53
CA THR A 438 12.02 4.72 0.32
C THR A 438 12.85 4.23 -0.86
N ALA A 439 12.22 3.41 -1.70
CA ALA A 439 12.79 2.90 -2.93
C ALA A 439 11.76 3.04 -4.06
N VAL A 440 12.20 3.53 -5.21
CA VAL A 440 11.41 3.56 -6.42
C VAL A 440 11.71 2.31 -7.24
N ILE A 441 10.67 1.58 -7.62
CA ILE A 441 10.76 0.34 -8.39
C ILE A 441 9.78 0.41 -9.57
N ASN A 442 9.84 -0.55 -10.49
CA ASN A 442 8.79 -0.66 -11.52
C ASN A 442 7.46 -1.07 -10.86
N GLU A 443 6.36 -0.51 -11.36
CA GLU A 443 5.03 -0.78 -10.82
C GLU A 443 4.64 -2.27 -10.88
N ARG A 444 5.09 -2.99 -11.91
CA ARG A 444 4.88 -4.45 -12.05
C ARG A 444 5.46 -5.27 -10.90
N ASP A 445 6.46 -4.74 -10.19
CA ASP A 445 7.21 -5.45 -9.15
C ASP A 445 6.63 -5.23 -7.74
N ILE A 446 5.63 -4.35 -7.56
CA ILE A 446 5.03 -3.99 -6.25
C ILE A 446 4.63 -5.23 -5.45
N LYS A 447 3.86 -6.14 -6.05
CA LYS A 447 3.34 -7.32 -5.33
C LYS A 447 4.48 -8.19 -4.81
N LYS A 448 5.53 -8.41 -5.60
CA LYS A 448 6.70 -9.20 -5.22
C LYS A 448 7.49 -8.49 -4.12
N ALA A 449 7.72 -7.20 -4.29
CA ALA A 449 8.46 -6.38 -3.34
C ALA A 449 7.79 -6.32 -1.97
N LEU A 450 6.49 -6.01 -1.91
CA LEU A 450 5.74 -5.94 -0.65
C LEU A 450 5.71 -7.27 0.09
N ASN A 451 5.45 -8.38 -0.61
CA ASN A 451 5.41 -9.70 0.03
C ASN A 451 6.78 -10.13 0.56
N THR A 452 7.85 -9.87 -0.19
CA THR A 452 9.21 -10.28 0.19
C THR A 452 9.75 -9.42 1.34
N LEU A 453 9.50 -8.11 1.31
CA LEU A 453 9.83 -7.22 2.42
C LEU A 453 9.00 -7.59 3.66
N HIS A 454 7.71 -7.85 3.50
CA HIS A 454 6.86 -8.22 4.63
C HIS A 454 7.32 -9.51 5.31
N GLU A 455 7.65 -10.54 4.53
CA GLU A 455 8.25 -11.78 5.04
C GLU A 455 9.53 -11.52 5.83
N LYS A 456 10.40 -10.66 5.31
CA LYS A 456 11.71 -10.43 5.92
C LYS A 456 11.67 -9.57 7.20
N PHE A 457 10.63 -8.75 7.36
CA PHE A 457 10.50 -7.81 8.48
C PHE A 457 9.42 -8.19 9.50
N PHE A 458 8.38 -8.94 9.12
CA PHE A 458 7.21 -9.20 9.98
C PHE A 458 6.86 -10.67 10.14
N GLU A 459 7.10 -11.52 9.13
CA GLU A 459 6.88 -12.94 9.32
C GLU A 459 7.92 -13.50 10.31
N LYS A 460 7.49 -14.42 11.20
CA LYS A 460 8.44 -15.34 11.84
C LYS A 460 9.26 -15.93 10.70
N ASN A 461 10.58 -16.11 10.86
CA ASN A 461 11.58 -16.51 9.84
C ASN A 461 11.28 -17.84 9.07
N ILE A 462 10.03 -18.15 8.72
CA ILE A 462 9.59 -19.30 7.94
C ILE A 462 9.73 -18.93 6.48
N LYS A 463 10.90 -19.23 5.91
CA LYS A 463 11.19 -18.94 4.51
C LYS A 463 10.33 -19.85 3.62
N GLN A 464 9.49 -19.24 2.78
CA GLN A 464 8.67 -20.00 1.83
C GLN A 464 9.47 -20.32 0.56
N LEU A 465 9.50 -21.57 0.12
CA LEU A 465 10.12 -22.04 -1.13
C LEU A 465 9.04 -22.47 -2.13
N ASN A 466 9.13 -22.00 -3.38
CA ASN A 466 8.18 -22.36 -4.44
C ASN A 466 8.86 -23.27 -5.47
N LEU A 467 8.39 -24.51 -5.57
CA LEU A 467 9.01 -25.56 -6.39
C LEU A 467 8.30 -25.73 -7.73
N PHE A 468 9.10 -25.78 -8.80
CA PHE A 468 8.68 -26.15 -10.15
C PHE A 468 9.38 -27.46 -10.51
N ILE A 469 8.63 -28.57 -10.53
CA ILE A 469 9.21 -29.92 -10.59
C ILE A 469 8.93 -30.56 -11.94
N THR A 470 9.97 -30.90 -12.68
CA THR A 470 9.87 -31.71 -13.91
C THR A 470 10.41 -33.11 -13.62
N GLY A 471 9.72 -34.14 -14.10
CA GLY A 471 10.13 -35.54 -13.92
C GLY A 471 9.51 -36.22 -12.71
N VAL A 472 8.19 -36.11 -12.54
CA VAL A 472 7.43 -36.85 -11.49
C VAL A 472 7.18 -38.33 -11.81
N GLY A 473 8.19 -38.98 -12.39
CA GLY A 473 8.30 -40.44 -12.49
C GLY A 473 8.74 -41.05 -11.16
N ASN A 474 9.55 -42.10 -11.19
CA ASN A 474 9.97 -42.81 -9.97
C ASN A 474 10.69 -41.90 -8.96
N VAL A 475 11.64 -41.09 -9.42
CA VAL A 475 12.42 -40.17 -8.56
C VAL A 475 11.56 -39.03 -8.04
N GLY A 476 10.87 -38.29 -8.92
CA GLY A 476 10.03 -37.17 -8.50
C GLY A 476 8.88 -37.59 -7.58
N LYS A 477 8.27 -38.78 -7.76
CA LYS A 477 7.28 -39.33 -6.81
C LYS A 477 7.86 -39.52 -5.42
N LYS A 478 9.10 -40.02 -5.33
CA LYS A 478 9.77 -40.23 -4.05
C LYS A 478 10.10 -38.90 -3.36
N LEU A 479 10.56 -37.91 -4.13
CA LEU A 479 10.78 -36.54 -3.65
C LEU A 479 9.50 -35.94 -3.08
N LEU A 480 8.38 -35.99 -3.81
CA LEU A 480 7.09 -35.50 -3.33
C LEU A 480 6.65 -36.18 -2.03
N LYS A 481 6.85 -37.50 -1.92
CA LYS A 481 6.56 -38.25 -0.69
C LYS A 481 7.46 -37.85 0.48
N GLN A 482 8.74 -37.56 0.23
CA GLN A 482 9.67 -37.06 1.25
C GLN A 482 9.27 -35.67 1.74
N ILE A 483 8.94 -34.75 0.82
CA ILE A 483 8.44 -33.40 1.15
C ILE A 483 7.19 -33.51 2.01
N SER A 484 6.25 -34.39 1.66
CA SER A 484 5.04 -34.66 2.46
C SER A 484 5.38 -35.08 3.89
N LYS A 485 6.25 -36.09 4.03
CA LYS A 485 6.63 -36.66 5.33
C LYS A 485 7.38 -35.67 6.22
N GLN A 486 8.17 -34.76 5.62
CA GLN A 486 9.03 -33.82 6.34
C GLN A 486 8.37 -32.45 6.59
N LYS A 487 7.13 -32.24 6.12
CA LYS A 487 6.45 -30.94 6.17
C LYS A 487 6.52 -30.28 7.56
N ASP A 488 6.09 -30.99 8.60
CA ASP A 488 6.05 -30.46 9.96
C ASP A 488 7.44 -30.19 10.54
N PHE A 489 8.43 -31.01 10.18
CA PHE A 489 9.81 -30.82 10.61
C PHE A 489 10.43 -29.57 9.96
N LEU A 490 10.27 -29.43 8.64
CA LEU A 490 10.74 -28.27 7.88
C LEU A 490 10.13 -26.98 8.42
N GLU A 491 8.82 -26.96 8.67
CA GLU A 491 8.13 -25.77 9.14
C GLU A 491 8.50 -25.42 10.59
N ASN A 492 8.49 -26.40 11.50
CA ASN A 492 8.69 -26.13 12.92
C ASN A 492 10.15 -25.93 13.30
N LYS A 493 11.06 -26.75 12.77
CA LYS A 493 12.49 -26.78 13.15
C LYS A 493 13.36 -25.93 12.23
N LEU A 494 13.19 -26.07 10.92
CA LEU A 494 14.01 -25.32 9.95
C LEU A 494 13.40 -24.00 9.51
N LYS A 495 12.15 -23.73 9.92
CA LYS A 495 11.39 -22.55 9.48
C LYS A 495 11.40 -22.46 7.95
N LEU A 496 10.97 -23.54 7.31
CA LEU A 496 10.85 -23.64 5.86
C LEU A 496 9.45 -24.13 5.48
N GLN A 497 8.77 -23.39 4.62
CA GLN A 497 7.50 -23.81 4.05
C GLN A 497 7.68 -24.11 2.56
N ILE A 498 7.44 -25.36 2.16
CA ILE A 498 7.55 -25.78 0.76
C ILE A 498 6.17 -25.74 0.10
N LYS A 499 6.05 -25.02 -1.02
CA LYS A 499 4.89 -25.03 -1.90
C LYS A 499 5.28 -25.53 -3.29
N ILE A 500 4.47 -26.40 -3.86
CA ILE A 500 4.70 -26.90 -5.22
C ILE A 500 3.86 -26.06 -6.17
N ALA A 501 4.50 -25.19 -6.94
CA ALA A 501 3.83 -24.25 -7.83
C ALA A 501 3.57 -24.82 -9.23
N GLY A 502 4.37 -25.81 -9.66
CA GLY A 502 4.17 -26.47 -10.94
C GLY A 502 4.78 -27.86 -10.96
N ILE A 503 4.12 -28.79 -11.68
CA ILE A 503 4.56 -30.17 -11.86
C ILE A 503 4.43 -30.57 -13.32
N SER A 504 5.40 -31.31 -13.85
CA SER A 504 5.38 -31.85 -15.21
C SER A 504 5.91 -33.29 -15.30
N ASN A 505 5.25 -34.12 -16.11
CA ASN A 505 5.74 -35.42 -16.58
C ASN A 505 5.93 -35.39 -18.12
N SER A 506 6.15 -36.54 -18.75
CA SER A 506 6.37 -36.60 -20.21
C SER A 506 5.14 -36.29 -21.06
N LYS A 507 3.94 -36.28 -20.48
CA LYS A 507 2.65 -36.13 -21.20
C LYS A 507 1.85 -34.90 -20.76
N LYS A 508 1.88 -34.57 -19.47
CA LYS A 508 1.03 -33.58 -18.82
C LYS A 508 1.83 -32.64 -17.91
N MET A 509 1.33 -31.42 -17.76
CA MET A 509 1.83 -30.44 -16.79
C MET A 509 0.68 -29.63 -16.17
N THR A 510 0.89 -29.16 -14.94
CA THR A 510 -0.09 -28.34 -14.21
C THR A 510 0.60 -27.31 -13.33
N PHE A 511 -0.12 -26.23 -13.02
CA PHE A 511 0.37 -25.09 -12.24
C PHE A 511 -0.70 -24.60 -11.26
N ASN A 512 -0.26 -24.25 -10.06
CA ASN A 512 -1.12 -23.59 -9.07
C ASN A 512 -0.28 -22.60 -8.26
N SER A 513 -0.58 -21.31 -8.38
CA SER A 513 0.13 -20.23 -7.67
C SER A 513 -0.06 -20.30 -6.15
N ASN A 514 -1.14 -20.91 -5.67
CA ASN A 514 -1.40 -21.13 -4.24
C ASN A 514 -0.74 -22.40 -3.70
N GLY A 515 -0.23 -23.26 -4.59
CA GLY A 515 0.38 -24.56 -4.29
C GLY A 515 -0.54 -25.73 -4.66
N ILE A 516 0.04 -26.75 -5.30
CA ILE A 516 -0.60 -28.03 -5.61
C ILE A 516 -0.64 -28.87 -4.33
N GLU A 517 -1.81 -29.44 -4.02
CA GLU A 517 -1.94 -30.30 -2.83
C GLU A 517 -1.16 -31.60 -3.04
N ILE A 518 -0.19 -31.87 -2.14
CA ILE A 518 0.66 -33.07 -2.22
C ILE A 518 -0.13 -34.39 -2.16
N ASN A 519 -1.34 -34.39 -1.63
CA ASN A 519 -2.19 -35.60 -1.62
C ASN A 519 -3.01 -35.77 -2.90
N LYS A 520 -3.17 -34.71 -3.72
CA LYS A 520 -4.00 -34.66 -4.94
C LYS A 520 -3.22 -34.33 -6.21
N TRP A 521 -1.89 -34.25 -6.14
CA TRP A 521 -1.06 -33.85 -7.27
C TRP A 521 -1.20 -34.76 -8.50
N LEU A 522 -1.49 -36.06 -8.33
CA LEU A 522 -1.71 -36.99 -9.44
C LEU A 522 -2.97 -36.59 -10.23
N THR A 523 -4.08 -36.38 -9.53
CA THR A 523 -5.35 -35.96 -10.13
C THR A 523 -5.24 -34.55 -10.75
N GLU A 524 -4.55 -33.62 -10.09
CA GLU A 524 -4.32 -32.27 -10.65
C GLU A 524 -3.41 -32.29 -11.89
N LEU A 525 -2.49 -33.25 -11.99
CA LEU A 525 -1.62 -33.43 -13.14
C LEU A 525 -2.35 -34.08 -14.32
N GLU A 526 -3.19 -35.08 -14.06
CA GLU A 526 -4.00 -35.74 -15.10
C GLU A 526 -4.99 -34.77 -15.76
N ASN A 527 -5.61 -33.90 -14.95
CA ASN A 527 -6.47 -32.81 -15.40
C ASN A 527 -5.70 -31.61 -15.99
N GLY A 528 -4.37 -31.67 -15.98
CA GLY A 528 -3.49 -30.61 -16.51
C GLY A 528 -3.45 -30.54 -18.03
N GLY A 529 -2.74 -29.52 -18.52
CA GLY A 529 -2.45 -29.33 -19.94
C GLY A 529 -1.40 -30.30 -20.46
N THR A 530 -1.21 -30.34 -21.78
CA THR A 530 -0.13 -31.13 -22.43
C THR A 530 1.24 -30.64 -21.98
N ALA A 531 2.17 -31.56 -21.70
CA ALA A 531 3.52 -31.20 -21.28
C ALA A 531 4.30 -30.54 -22.43
N ASP A 532 4.75 -29.30 -22.19
CA ASP A 532 5.68 -28.60 -23.07
C ASP A 532 6.74 -27.89 -22.22
N SER A 533 8.01 -28.15 -22.50
CA SER A 533 9.12 -27.64 -21.70
C SER A 533 9.38 -26.14 -21.88
N ASN A 534 9.10 -25.57 -23.06
CA ASN A 534 9.19 -24.12 -23.28
C ASN A 534 8.04 -23.39 -22.58
N GLN A 535 6.83 -23.93 -22.70
CA GLN A 535 5.66 -23.39 -22.01
C GLN A 535 5.82 -23.50 -20.49
N PHE A 536 6.44 -24.58 -19.99
CA PHE A 536 6.71 -24.73 -18.57
C PHE A 536 7.67 -23.66 -18.04
N ILE A 537 8.72 -23.32 -18.79
CA ILE A 537 9.62 -22.20 -18.48
C ILE A 537 8.86 -20.88 -18.51
N HIS A 538 8.08 -20.64 -19.57
CA HIS A 538 7.31 -19.41 -19.71
C HIS A 538 6.36 -19.22 -18.52
N LYS A 539 5.58 -20.24 -18.16
CA LYS A 539 4.67 -20.20 -17.00
C LYS A 539 5.41 -20.03 -15.68
N SER A 540 6.56 -20.68 -15.50
CA SER A 540 7.38 -20.50 -14.29
C SER A 540 7.86 -19.05 -14.14
N LYS A 541 8.22 -18.39 -15.26
CA LYS A 541 8.61 -16.97 -15.30
C LYS A 541 7.41 -16.04 -15.11
N GLU A 542 6.29 -16.33 -15.78
CA GLU A 542 5.04 -15.56 -15.73
C GLU A 542 4.47 -15.51 -14.30
N LEU A 543 4.53 -16.63 -13.58
CA LEU A 543 4.08 -16.71 -12.19
C LEU A 543 4.94 -15.86 -11.24
N ASN A 544 6.21 -15.61 -11.59
CA ASN A 544 7.14 -14.73 -10.88
C ASN A 544 7.10 -14.86 -9.34
N LEU A 545 7.09 -16.11 -8.85
CA LEU A 545 7.00 -16.41 -7.42
C LEU A 545 8.36 -16.15 -6.72
N ARG A 546 8.32 -15.69 -5.47
CA ARG A 546 9.51 -15.52 -4.60
C ARG A 546 10.21 -16.85 -4.33
N ASN A 547 11.52 -16.86 -4.06
CA ASN A 547 12.29 -18.06 -3.68
C ASN A 547 11.99 -19.30 -4.57
N SER A 548 11.95 -19.08 -5.89
CA SER A 548 11.59 -20.12 -6.84
C SER A 548 12.75 -21.08 -7.11
N ILE A 549 12.45 -22.37 -7.11
CA ILE A 549 13.40 -23.45 -7.37
C ILE A 549 12.83 -24.36 -8.46
N PHE A 550 13.57 -24.50 -9.55
CA PHE A 550 13.34 -25.50 -10.57
C PHE A 550 14.05 -26.80 -10.18
N ILE A 551 13.31 -27.92 -10.20
CA ILE A 551 13.82 -29.25 -9.89
C ILE A 551 13.73 -30.14 -11.12
N ASP A 552 14.87 -30.63 -11.59
CA ASP A 552 14.94 -31.61 -12.67
C ASP A 552 15.21 -33.02 -12.13
N ASN A 553 14.16 -33.85 -12.19
CA ASN A 553 14.20 -35.27 -11.85
C ASN A 553 14.18 -36.17 -13.11
N THR A 554 14.57 -35.65 -14.27
CA THR A 554 14.57 -36.38 -15.55
C THR A 554 15.96 -36.89 -15.93
N ALA A 555 16.02 -37.72 -16.97
CA ALA A 555 17.25 -38.08 -17.69
C ALA A 555 17.28 -37.42 -19.09
N SER A 556 16.66 -36.26 -19.24
CA SER A 556 16.45 -35.62 -20.55
C SER A 556 17.50 -34.56 -20.85
N ASN A 557 18.19 -34.67 -21.99
CA ASN A 557 19.10 -33.64 -22.47
C ASN A 557 18.36 -32.33 -22.82
N ILE A 558 17.12 -32.44 -23.30
CA ILE A 558 16.28 -31.28 -23.67
C ILE A 558 15.94 -30.42 -22.45
N ILE A 559 15.79 -31.04 -21.27
CA ILE A 559 15.52 -30.30 -20.03
C ILE A 559 16.83 -29.73 -19.46
N ALA A 560 17.92 -30.51 -19.48
CA ALA A 560 19.24 -30.09 -19.03
C ALA A 560 19.75 -28.84 -19.78
N SER A 561 19.56 -28.77 -21.10
CA SER A 561 19.99 -27.63 -21.92
C SER A 561 19.24 -26.32 -21.62
N LYS A 562 18.17 -26.37 -20.80
CA LYS A 562 17.33 -25.21 -20.48
C LYS A 562 17.63 -24.58 -19.12
N TYR A 563 18.60 -25.08 -18.34
CA TYR A 563 18.90 -24.56 -17.00
C TYR A 563 19.27 -23.07 -17.00
N GLU A 564 20.01 -22.61 -18.02
CA GLU A 564 20.34 -21.19 -18.21
C GLU A 564 19.09 -20.29 -18.18
N ASN A 565 17.97 -20.73 -18.75
CA ASN A 565 16.74 -19.94 -18.79
C ASN A 565 16.13 -19.70 -17.40
N TYR A 566 16.31 -20.65 -16.48
CA TYR A 566 15.85 -20.52 -15.10
C TYR A 566 16.80 -19.63 -14.29
N LEU A 567 18.11 -19.89 -14.37
CA LEU A 567 19.13 -19.15 -13.63
C LEU A 567 19.12 -17.66 -13.98
N ARG A 568 18.99 -17.29 -15.27
CA ARG A 568 18.85 -15.89 -15.72
C ARG A 568 17.62 -15.16 -15.18
N ASN A 569 16.67 -15.89 -14.63
CA ASN A 569 15.43 -15.34 -14.03
C ASN A 569 15.44 -15.51 -12.50
N SER A 570 16.62 -15.70 -11.90
CA SER A 570 16.81 -15.93 -10.47
C SER A 570 16.01 -17.12 -9.91
N ILE A 571 15.73 -18.11 -10.76
CA ILE A 571 15.14 -19.39 -10.36
C ILE A 571 16.30 -20.36 -10.14
N SER A 572 16.47 -20.82 -8.89
CA SER A 572 17.53 -21.77 -8.55
C SER A 572 17.26 -23.12 -9.20
N VAL A 573 18.31 -23.84 -9.60
CA VAL A 573 18.21 -25.16 -10.23
C VAL A 573 18.78 -26.21 -9.27
N VAL A 574 17.97 -27.22 -8.98
CA VAL A 574 18.37 -28.43 -8.25
C VAL A 574 18.13 -29.62 -9.16
N THR A 575 19.13 -30.47 -9.35
CA THR A 575 19.01 -31.55 -10.34
C THR A 575 19.65 -32.86 -9.90
N CYS A 576 19.01 -33.98 -10.27
CA CYS A 576 19.63 -35.30 -10.29
C CYS A 576 19.97 -35.78 -11.70
N ASN A 577 19.79 -34.92 -12.71
CA ASN A 577 20.15 -35.18 -14.09
C ASN A 577 21.66 -34.97 -14.27
N LYS A 578 22.37 -36.01 -14.70
CA LYS A 578 23.82 -36.01 -14.88
C LYS A 578 24.29 -35.18 -16.07
N ILE A 579 23.42 -34.97 -17.06
CA ILE A 579 23.78 -34.48 -18.38
C ILE A 579 24.43 -33.09 -18.32
N ALA A 580 23.81 -32.13 -17.63
CA ALA A 580 24.36 -30.76 -17.53
C ALA A 580 25.71 -30.71 -16.78
N CYS A 581 25.95 -31.63 -15.85
CA CYS A 581 27.18 -31.68 -15.06
C CYS A 581 28.31 -32.45 -15.78
N ALA A 582 27.96 -33.31 -16.72
CA ALA A 582 28.89 -34.11 -17.54
C ALA A 582 29.09 -33.52 -18.95
N ASP A 583 28.52 -32.34 -19.21
CA ASP A 583 28.69 -31.60 -20.47
C ASP A 583 30.09 -30.95 -20.53
N SER A 584 30.39 -30.27 -21.64
CA SER A 584 31.60 -29.48 -21.80
C SER A 584 31.85 -28.56 -20.60
N TYR A 585 33.12 -28.48 -20.18
CA TYR A 585 33.53 -27.64 -19.06
C TYR A 585 33.09 -26.17 -19.23
N SER A 586 33.10 -25.67 -20.48
CA SER A 586 32.60 -24.33 -20.82
C SER A 586 31.13 -24.14 -20.45
N ASN A 587 30.25 -25.09 -20.78
CA ASN A 587 28.83 -25.00 -20.42
C ASN A 587 28.63 -25.11 -18.90
N TYR A 588 29.34 -26.02 -18.24
CA TYR A 588 29.29 -26.16 -16.78
C TYR A 588 29.70 -24.86 -16.07
N GLN A 589 30.82 -24.26 -16.47
CA GLN A 589 31.31 -23.00 -15.91
C GLN A 589 30.30 -21.87 -16.15
N LYS A 590 29.74 -21.78 -17.37
CA LYS A 590 28.69 -20.82 -17.71
C LYS A 590 27.49 -20.92 -16.76
N LEU A 591 27.02 -22.13 -16.44
CA LEU A 591 25.91 -22.32 -15.50
C LEU A 591 26.27 -21.89 -14.07
N LYS A 592 27.49 -22.13 -13.61
CA LYS A 592 27.98 -21.65 -12.30
C LYS A 592 28.08 -20.12 -12.26
N ASP A 593 28.61 -19.50 -13.30
CA ASP A 593 28.73 -18.04 -13.42
C ASP A 593 27.35 -17.38 -13.44
N LEU A 594 26.40 -17.96 -14.20
CA LEU A 594 25.01 -17.48 -14.23
C LEU A 594 24.32 -17.61 -12.87
N ALA A 595 24.54 -18.71 -12.15
CA ALA A 595 23.99 -18.88 -10.80
C ALA A 595 24.50 -17.76 -9.87
N GLN A 596 25.80 -17.46 -9.90
CA GLN A 596 26.39 -16.37 -9.11
C GLN A 596 25.88 -14.99 -9.56
N GLN A 597 25.89 -14.71 -10.86
CA GLN A 597 25.48 -13.42 -11.44
C GLN A 597 24.03 -13.06 -11.07
N TYR A 598 23.12 -14.03 -11.10
CA TYR A 598 21.70 -13.81 -10.85
C TYR A 598 21.26 -14.19 -9.42
N SER A 599 22.22 -14.40 -8.51
CA SER A 599 21.99 -14.79 -7.11
C SER A 599 21.08 -16.02 -6.96
N ALA A 600 21.20 -16.98 -7.88
CA ALA A 600 20.51 -18.26 -7.86
C ALA A 600 21.48 -19.38 -7.44
N SER A 601 20.96 -20.51 -6.98
CA SER A 601 21.78 -21.69 -6.68
C SER A 601 21.71 -22.71 -7.81
N PHE A 602 22.85 -23.32 -8.14
CA PHE A 602 22.92 -24.49 -9.02
C PHE A 602 23.52 -25.67 -8.24
N LEU A 603 22.64 -26.56 -7.76
CA LEU A 603 22.95 -27.65 -6.85
C LEU A 603 22.73 -29.02 -7.51
N PHE A 604 23.69 -29.91 -7.32
CA PHE A 604 23.70 -31.28 -7.83
C PHE A 604 24.60 -32.11 -6.91
N GLU A 605 24.12 -33.28 -6.48
CA GLU A 605 24.87 -34.11 -5.52
C GLU A 605 24.76 -35.61 -5.84
N THR A 606 23.59 -36.02 -6.32
CA THR A 606 23.26 -37.42 -6.65
C THR A 606 24.08 -38.04 -7.79
N ASN A 607 24.99 -37.29 -8.40
CA ASN A 607 25.84 -37.72 -9.51
C ASN A 607 27.14 -38.40 -9.05
N VAL A 608 27.62 -38.09 -7.84
CA VAL A 608 28.88 -38.59 -7.27
C VAL A 608 28.59 -39.27 -5.93
N GLY A 609 29.29 -40.36 -5.60
CA GLY A 609 29.15 -41.02 -4.29
C GLY A 609 27.82 -41.75 -4.05
N ALA A 610 27.09 -42.12 -5.11
CA ALA A 610 25.80 -42.80 -5.03
C ALA A 610 24.76 -42.06 -4.15
N GLY A 611 24.80 -40.73 -4.13
CA GLY A 611 23.90 -39.89 -3.32
C GLY A 611 24.38 -39.63 -1.89
N LEU A 612 25.62 -40.02 -1.56
CA LEU A 612 26.30 -39.52 -0.37
C LEU A 612 26.75 -38.06 -0.58
N PRO A 613 26.79 -37.23 0.48
CA PRO A 613 27.08 -35.81 0.35
C PRO A 613 28.58 -35.49 0.21
N ILE A 614 29.22 -36.18 -0.74
CA ILE A 614 30.68 -36.10 -0.94
C ILE A 614 31.07 -34.72 -1.46
N ILE A 615 30.30 -34.17 -2.41
CA ILE A 615 30.58 -32.87 -3.02
C ILE A 615 30.47 -31.75 -1.98
N ASP A 616 29.39 -31.72 -1.20
CA ASP A 616 29.20 -30.68 -0.18
C ASP A 616 30.24 -30.78 0.93
N THR A 617 30.59 -31.99 1.35
CA THR A 617 31.66 -32.20 2.36
C THR A 617 33.00 -31.66 1.85
N LEU A 618 33.36 -32.00 0.61
CA LEU A 618 34.60 -31.54 -0.02
C LEU A 618 34.63 -30.03 -0.23
N ASN A 619 33.51 -29.43 -0.65
CA ASN A 619 33.39 -27.97 -0.76
C ASN A 619 33.59 -27.28 0.60
N ASN A 620 33.04 -27.81 1.69
CA ASN A 620 33.21 -27.26 3.03
C ASN A 620 34.67 -27.33 3.50
N LEU A 621 35.39 -28.42 3.21
CA LEU A 621 36.82 -28.55 3.52
C LEU A 621 37.65 -27.53 2.74
N VAL A 622 37.42 -27.41 1.42
CA VAL A 622 38.12 -26.44 0.58
C VAL A 622 37.84 -25.00 1.01
N ALA A 623 36.58 -24.67 1.34
CA ALA A 623 36.21 -23.36 1.85
C ALA A 623 36.85 -23.05 3.21
N SER A 624 37.23 -24.07 3.98
CA SER A 624 37.93 -23.95 5.26
C SER A 624 39.46 -23.82 5.10
N GLY A 625 39.98 -23.90 3.88
CA GLY A 625 41.40 -23.71 3.54
C GLY A 625 42.12 -24.98 3.07
N ASP A 626 41.46 -26.13 3.03
CA ASP A 626 42.07 -27.37 2.57
C ASP A 626 42.28 -27.36 1.05
N LYS A 627 43.32 -28.07 0.60
CA LYS A 627 43.61 -28.26 -0.83
C LYS A 627 43.43 -29.72 -1.21
N ILE A 628 42.77 -29.97 -2.33
CA ILE A 628 42.64 -31.31 -2.89
C ILE A 628 43.96 -31.68 -3.54
N ILE A 629 44.68 -32.64 -2.95
CA ILE A 629 45.97 -33.12 -3.47
C ILE A 629 45.75 -34.25 -4.49
N SER A 630 44.84 -35.18 -4.18
CA SER A 630 44.50 -36.32 -5.05
C SER A 630 43.11 -36.86 -4.75
N ILE A 631 42.41 -37.35 -5.76
CA ILE A 631 41.14 -38.09 -5.61
C ILE A 631 41.38 -39.54 -6.01
N GLN A 632 41.20 -40.46 -5.06
CA GLN A 632 41.23 -41.90 -5.30
C GLN A 632 39.80 -42.44 -5.16
N ALA A 633 39.32 -43.16 -6.17
CA ALA A 633 37.96 -43.68 -6.18
C ALA A 633 37.90 -45.07 -6.81
N VAL A 634 37.04 -45.93 -6.27
CA VAL A 634 36.62 -47.17 -6.94
C VAL A 634 35.40 -46.83 -7.79
N LEU A 635 35.60 -46.75 -9.11
CA LEU A 635 34.55 -46.39 -10.04
C LEU A 635 33.62 -47.57 -10.33
N SER A 636 32.35 -47.29 -10.61
CA SER A 636 31.42 -48.33 -11.09
C SER A 636 31.96 -49.01 -12.35
N GLY A 637 31.65 -50.29 -12.56
CA GLY A 637 32.24 -51.10 -13.65
C GLY A 637 32.24 -50.44 -15.03
N SER A 638 31.17 -49.73 -15.41
CA SER A 638 31.09 -49.02 -16.70
C SER A 638 32.05 -47.82 -16.80
N LEU A 639 32.21 -47.06 -15.71
CA LEU A 639 33.14 -45.93 -15.65
C LEU A 639 34.59 -46.42 -15.60
N ASN A 640 34.84 -47.49 -14.85
CA ASN A 640 36.15 -48.12 -14.79
C ASN A 640 36.56 -48.68 -16.17
N TYR A 641 35.61 -49.21 -16.94
CA TYR A 641 35.84 -49.63 -18.32
C TYR A 641 36.16 -48.45 -19.25
N ILE A 642 35.45 -47.32 -19.12
CA ILE A 642 35.69 -46.14 -19.97
C ILE A 642 37.08 -45.55 -19.69
N PHE A 643 37.45 -45.32 -18.43
CA PHE A 643 38.74 -44.71 -18.06
C PHE A 643 39.97 -45.58 -18.32
N ASN A 644 39.80 -46.91 -18.44
CA ASN A 644 40.91 -47.83 -18.70
C ASN A 644 41.08 -48.17 -20.18
N ASN A 645 40.05 -47.96 -21.02
CA ASN A 645 40.08 -48.32 -22.44
C ASN A 645 40.08 -47.11 -23.39
N PHE A 646 39.82 -45.91 -22.88
CA PHE A 646 39.89 -44.63 -23.58
C PHE A 646 40.59 -43.62 -22.68
#